data_AF-A0A838TNV9-F1
#
_entry.id   AF-A0A838TNV9-F1
#
_cell.length_a   1.000
_cell.length_b   1.000
_cell.length_c   1.000
_cell.angle_alpha   90.00
_cell.angle_beta   90.00
_cell.angle_gamma   90.00
#
_symmetry.space_group_name_H-M   'P 1'
#
loop_
_entity.id
_entity.type
_entity.pdbx_description
1 polymer ?
#
loop_
_entity_poly.entity_id
_entity_poly.type
_entity_poly.pdbx_seq_one_letter_code
_entity_poly.pdbx_strand_id
1 'polypeptide(L)'
;MKRILQLFLLLFTTYTVTAQTYTPPAFAETDNNYRNYVNNVFGTLESNRVPTGLLMDYAFDFTDPRIYNGSVLVDSTLMEQGIYSELYKTIFTSRFNNNSSGMRHPSIHDSLCYVARQKEVITLSGLLFKYNAIMPDANTTGKMEEQNGQLYDVYNNGVWQNPYEELNTVAISPSIIRYKLTYCSVVLPSNLWLGNRNSDISSIQFDAGDGQGYRTLQFDVPVQLNYADTGWKHWVFRINLTNNQQLYSHTKVHFNNTSNMAGSGGGGIAARGVIDLRPPPITATEQFNGVFGVADIVISYRNANDQVIRRPLIVAEGLDPGHVTSPEEPEGESNFEGFIQTVRNSNSAALQGLISDDPSAYDIIYINWRNGTDWLQRNALVLEEVIREVNRLKQPLNGVPQQNVVLGSSMGGVIARMALGRMDRAGGVAAHDTRLYVSLDAPHQGANVPLGYQAAARHATRIYVSTGLLPLVEFVQLIRNGPSPLLVTLLADQPAARQLLIERIDLGFNEDNAPYQQFMQELQTQWAYPANIRNIAISNGNECAIDQEFAPGSTLIYHYRSTKTRFIGDLIFMLGGAILGGLTNSPFFIPFAIPGSNKFELTLDTKALANGGGNQVYYGNIKYTKKVLWLVPVSINIANRTYNAPSGLLPFDTYPGGFYTVSLANQPGSVSQDWMFSYDNSFFIQRRFAFIHTTSALDIGQGNTAITNTEYTARYIGATPPAPPFNTPFQNFTTAFNTDGAQWPFINSTTLRLNNEPHEWFFIRNANWLAAEMAINNPQPQATNCSAFCGNISIAGPDAVCNTGSVYSVPFVAGSTYTWSVDNPNLATIVANGNSATVTQNGSFVGTLQITVTVTSGECGTNTITKTVSVGSPYIAASVEGANPASPNGGYYYSLSLPPNITVSNIFWRVPAGWTLYAGQGTMQITVFTGTTGGDVEVSFDDACGVNRAFFKNVTIGEGGPDPLRPAGEGVTIYPNPASDLITVSLKESKTNTGFIKEIRIINKMGLTVQDLVYKDEVQSKQVNISALKPDVYTVQVYNNKIWQSVGLSKR
;
A
#
# COMPACT_ATOMS: atom_id res chain seq x y z
N MET A 1 -0.51 10.08 11.21
CA MET A 1 -0.63 9.74 9.75
C MET A 1 -1.75 8.74 9.38
N LYS A 2 -2.25 7.88 10.28
CA LYS A 2 -3.20 6.78 9.96
C LYS A 2 -4.56 7.19 9.39
N ARG A 3 -5.08 8.40 9.66
CA ARG A 3 -6.22 8.96 8.90
C ARG A 3 -5.80 9.83 7.72
N ILE A 4 -4.60 10.40 7.70
CA ILE A 4 -4.13 11.33 6.67
C ILE A 4 -4.13 10.70 5.28
N LEU A 5 -3.66 9.44 5.14
CA LEU A 5 -3.64 8.76 3.85
C LEU A 5 -4.96 8.05 3.50
N GLN A 6 -5.72 7.61 4.50
CA GLN A 6 -7.10 7.15 4.30
C GLN A 6 -7.97 8.30 3.80
N LEU A 7 -7.78 9.49 4.38
CA LEU A 7 -8.18 10.75 3.80
C LEU A 7 -7.52 10.90 2.43
N PHE A 8 -6.21 10.79 2.16
CA PHE A 8 -5.67 10.98 0.79
C PHE A 8 -6.32 10.11 -0.30
N LEU A 9 -6.72 8.89 -0.01
CA LEU A 9 -7.44 8.06 -0.99
C LEU A 9 -8.94 8.29 -1.04
N LEU A 10 -9.56 8.64 0.09
CA LEU A 10 -10.86 9.31 0.06
C LEU A 10 -10.74 10.65 -0.67
N LEU A 11 -9.60 11.36 -0.65
CA LEU A 11 -9.35 12.62 -1.32
C LEU A 11 -9.31 12.40 -2.83
N PHE A 12 -8.76 11.28 -3.26
CA PHE A 12 -8.84 10.81 -4.63
C PHE A 12 -10.19 10.28 -5.11
N THR A 13 -11.16 10.26 -4.21
CA THR A 13 -12.58 10.21 -4.55
C THR A 13 -13.33 11.51 -4.18
N THR A 14 -12.77 12.37 -3.30
CA THR A 14 -13.34 13.55 -2.59
C THR A 14 -12.24 14.46 -1.87
N TYR A 15 -11.60 15.50 -2.47
CA TYR A 15 -10.29 16.26 -2.21
C TYR A 15 -10.06 17.60 -1.32
N THR A 16 -8.82 18.03 -0.79
CA THR A 16 -8.11 19.45 -0.67
C THR A 16 -7.14 20.07 0.48
N VAL A 17 -6.95 21.45 0.50
CA VAL A 17 -6.02 22.58 1.04
C VAL A 17 -4.66 22.43 1.83
N THR A 18 -3.92 23.41 2.45
CA THR A 18 -4.06 24.89 2.81
C THR A 18 -3.31 25.91 1.98
N ALA A 19 -3.72 27.17 2.18
CA ALA A 19 -2.77 28.19 2.60
C ALA A 19 -3.21 28.84 3.94
N GLN A 20 -2.28 28.99 4.89
CA GLN A 20 -2.25 30.15 5.78
C GLN A 20 -1.58 31.30 5.02
N THR A 21 -2.07 32.54 5.24
CA THR A 21 -1.46 33.84 4.85
C THR A 21 -0.40 33.81 3.75
N TYR A 22 -0.80 33.41 2.55
CA TYR A 22 -0.04 33.63 1.32
C TYR A 22 -1.00 34.24 0.31
N THR A 23 -0.69 35.41 -0.22
CA THR A 23 -1.45 36.02 -1.32
C THR A 23 -1.27 35.12 -2.54
N PRO A 24 -2.29 34.37 -3.00
CA PRO A 24 -2.09 33.48 -4.13
C PRO A 24 -1.82 34.34 -5.36
N PRO A 25 -0.78 34.05 -6.15
CA PRO A 25 -0.72 34.54 -7.52
C PRO A 25 -2.02 34.12 -8.25
N ALA A 26 -2.50 34.96 -9.17
CA ALA A 26 -3.71 34.69 -9.91
C ALA A 26 -3.53 33.46 -10.82
N PHE A 27 -3.89 32.27 -10.32
CA PHE A 27 -3.67 31.00 -11.01
C PHE A 27 -4.97 30.49 -11.65
N ALA A 28 -5.04 30.67 -12.97
CA ALA A 28 -6.11 30.16 -13.80
C ALA A 28 -5.92 28.67 -14.13
N GLU A 29 -6.57 27.80 -13.36
CA GLU A 29 -6.84 26.40 -13.76
C GLU A 29 -8.35 26.05 -13.70
N THR A 30 -9.25 27.03 -13.47
CA THR A 30 -10.62 26.92 -14.00
C THR A 30 -10.56 27.10 -15.50
N ASP A 31 -11.07 26.13 -16.24
CA ASP A 31 -11.28 26.29 -17.68
C ASP A 31 -12.24 27.47 -17.95
N ASN A 32 -11.71 28.56 -18.53
CA ASN A 32 -12.48 29.75 -18.88
C ASN A 32 -13.69 29.42 -19.78
N ASN A 33 -13.68 28.25 -20.44
CA ASN A 33 -14.77 27.75 -21.26
C ASN A 33 -16.14 27.75 -20.58
N TYR A 34 -16.28 27.42 -19.28
CA TYR A 34 -17.60 27.44 -18.64
C TYR A 34 -18.17 28.87 -18.54
N ARG A 35 -17.38 29.85 -18.09
CA ARG A 35 -17.86 31.23 -18.00
C ARG A 35 -17.99 31.91 -19.35
N ASN A 36 -17.11 31.64 -20.29
CA ASN A 36 -17.28 32.07 -21.67
C ASN A 36 -18.59 31.52 -22.28
N TYR A 37 -18.91 30.24 -22.01
CA TYR A 37 -20.14 29.62 -22.49
C TYR A 37 -21.40 30.19 -21.81
N VAL A 38 -21.46 30.27 -20.48
CA VAL A 38 -22.65 30.81 -19.79
C VAL A 38 -22.82 32.30 -20.08
N ASN A 39 -21.74 33.08 -20.23
CA ASN A 39 -21.81 34.45 -20.73
C ASN A 39 -22.34 34.53 -22.17
N ASN A 40 -22.08 33.53 -23.02
CA ASN A 40 -22.67 33.46 -24.35
C ASN A 40 -24.18 33.19 -24.30
N VAL A 41 -24.64 32.28 -23.42
CA VAL A 41 -26.07 31.94 -23.28
C VAL A 41 -26.88 33.08 -22.64
N PHE A 42 -26.37 33.70 -21.57
CA PHE A 42 -27.09 34.70 -20.77
C PHE A 42 -26.73 36.16 -21.12
N GLY A 43 -25.70 36.40 -21.95
CA GLY A 43 -25.14 37.73 -22.18
C GLY A 43 -26.04 38.71 -22.95
N THR A 44 -27.13 38.22 -23.51
CA THR A 44 -28.19 39.00 -24.19
C THR A 44 -29.31 39.45 -23.24
N LEU A 45 -29.32 39.01 -21.98
CA LEU A 45 -30.27 39.44 -20.96
C LEU A 45 -29.86 40.75 -20.29
N GLU A 46 -30.82 41.59 -19.92
CA GLU A 46 -30.61 42.81 -19.16
C GLU A 46 -30.21 42.50 -17.71
N SER A 47 -28.91 42.34 -17.45
CA SER A 47 -28.40 41.89 -16.14
C SER A 47 -28.84 42.76 -14.94
N ASN A 48 -29.12 44.05 -15.15
CA ASN A 48 -29.66 44.97 -14.14
C ASN A 48 -31.11 44.63 -13.70
N ARG A 49 -31.84 43.78 -14.43
CA ARG A 49 -33.19 43.29 -14.08
C ARG A 49 -33.19 42.21 -13.00
N VAL A 50 -32.03 41.74 -12.58
CA VAL A 50 -31.86 40.80 -11.46
C VAL A 50 -31.55 41.60 -10.18
N PRO A 51 -32.55 42.00 -9.37
CA PRO A 51 -32.36 42.97 -8.28
C PRO A 51 -31.40 42.48 -7.20
N THR A 52 -31.41 41.17 -6.90
CA THR A 52 -30.51 40.56 -5.89
C THR A 52 -29.05 40.47 -6.35
N GLY A 53 -28.79 40.64 -7.66
CA GLY A 53 -27.50 40.39 -8.29
C GLY A 53 -27.07 38.91 -8.33
N LEU A 54 -28.00 38.00 -8.02
CA LEU A 54 -27.80 36.55 -7.91
C LEU A 54 -28.87 35.85 -8.76
N LEU A 55 -28.47 35.18 -9.84
CA LEU A 55 -29.35 34.43 -10.74
C LEU A 55 -28.98 32.95 -10.70
N MET A 56 -29.87 32.10 -10.17
CA MET A 56 -29.59 30.69 -9.92
C MET A 56 -29.24 29.92 -11.19
N ASP A 57 -29.93 30.20 -12.29
CA ASP A 57 -29.73 29.53 -13.58
C ASP A 57 -28.37 29.83 -14.23
N TYR A 58 -27.73 30.92 -13.80
CA TYR A 58 -26.36 31.31 -14.14
C TYR A 58 -25.31 30.66 -13.22
N ALA A 59 -25.74 29.98 -12.14
CA ALA A 59 -24.86 29.35 -11.17
C ALA A 59 -24.23 28.03 -11.67
N PHE A 60 -23.19 27.61 -10.96
CA PHE A 60 -22.71 26.24 -11.02
C PHE A 60 -23.39 25.46 -9.89
N ASP A 61 -24.32 24.57 -10.25
CA ASP A 61 -25.22 23.91 -9.31
C ASP A 61 -24.50 22.83 -8.48
N PHE A 62 -24.21 23.12 -7.21
CA PHE A 62 -23.70 22.11 -6.28
C PHE A 62 -24.82 21.41 -5.51
N THR A 63 -25.70 22.22 -4.93
CA THR A 63 -26.87 21.81 -4.13
C THR A 63 -28.01 22.80 -4.40
N ASP A 64 -29.26 22.39 -4.24
CA ASP A 64 -30.41 23.25 -4.53
C ASP A 64 -30.76 24.17 -3.34
N PRO A 65 -30.59 25.51 -3.46
CA PRO A 65 -30.92 26.43 -2.37
C PRO A 65 -32.41 26.51 -2.05
N ARG A 66 -33.30 26.06 -2.97
CA ARG A 66 -34.77 26.03 -2.79
C ARG A 66 -35.18 25.09 -1.65
N ILE A 67 -34.40 24.03 -1.39
CA ILE A 67 -34.63 23.08 -0.30
C ILE A 67 -34.47 23.77 1.06
N TYR A 68 -33.44 24.59 1.20
CA TYR A 68 -33.07 25.28 2.44
C TYR A 68 -33.76 26.64 2.59
N ASN A 69 -35.02 26.75 2.16
CA ASN A 69 -35.79 27.99 2.21
C ASN A 69 -36.22 28.43 3.64
N GLY A 70 -36.10 27.52 4.61
CA GLY A 70 -36.37 27.78 6.03
C GLY A 70 -37.84 27.73 6.46
N SER A 71 -38.75 27.24 5.61
CA SER A 71 -40.19 27.15 5.94
C SER A 71 -40.60 25.87 6.68
N VAL A 72 -39.90 24.75 6.45
CA VAL A 72 -40.20 23.44 7.04
C VAL A 72 -38.90 22.74 7.44
N LEU A 73 -38.91 22.01 8.56
CA LEU A 73 -37.84 21.11 8.96
C LEU A 73 -38.23 19.66 8.64
N VAL A 74 -37.46 19.03 7.76
CA VAL A 74 -37.57 17.61 7.39
C VAL A 74 -36.16 17.00 7.32
N ASP A 75 -36.03 15.68 7.28
CA ASP A 75 -34.69 15.07 7.22
C ASP A 75 -33.89 15.50 5.97
N SER A 76 -34.54 15.86 4.86
CA SER A 76 -33.88 16.41 3.66
C SER A 76 -33.43 17.88 3.80
N THR A 77 -33.70 18.55 4.92
CA THR A 77 -33.18 19.90 5.22
C THR A 77 -32.13 19.89 6.33
N LEU A 78 -31.63 18.71 6.74
CA LEU A 78 -30.54 18.61 7.71
C LEU A 78 -29.30 19.34 7.19
N MET A 79 -28.75 20.19 8.04
CA MET A 79 -27.66 21.09 7.71
C MET A 79 -26.37 20.62 8.35
N GLU A 80 -25.36 20.40 7.53
CA GLU A 80 -24.05 19.89 7.90
C GLU A 80 -23.00 20.67 7.11
N GLN A 81 -21.72 20.64 7.55
CA GLN A 81 -20.72 21.61 7.06
C GLN A 81 -20.55 21.56 5.53
N GLY A 82 -20.71 20.38 4.93
CA GLY A 82 -20.68 20.22 3.48
C GLY A 82 -21.82 20.86 2.75
N ILE A 83 -23.05 20.50 3.11
CA ILE A 83 -24.27 21.08 2.54
C ILE A 83 -24.24 22.62 2.67
N TYR A 84 -23.81 23.14 3.82
CA TYR A 84 -23.64 24.58 4.05
C TYR A 84 -22.65 25.22 3.06
N SER A 85 -21.51 24.58 2.84
CA SER A 85 -20.45 25.06 1.96
C SER A 85 -20.87 24.97 0.48
N GLU A 86 -21.48 23.86 0.05
CA GLU A 86 -22.11 23.67 -1.26
C GLU A 86 -23.15 24.76 -1.56
N LEU A 87 -23.99 25.05 -0.56
CA LEU A 87 -25.03 26.07 -0.64
C LEU A 87 -24.38 27.44 -0.87
N TYR A 88 -23.37 27.81 -0.07
CA TYR A 88 -22.66 29.07 -0.27
C TYR A 88 -21.94 29.15 -1.62
N LYS A 89 -21.27 28.07 -2.07
CA LYS A 89 -20.61 27.98 -3.38
C LYS A 89 -21.61 28.13 -4.54
N THR A 90 -22.82 27.58 -4.40
CA THR A 90 -23.90 27.74 -5.39
C THR A 90 -24.35 29.21 -5.45
N ILE A 91 -24.66 29.84 -4.30
CA ILE A 91 -25.00 31.27 -4.27
C ILE A 91 -23.83 32.12 -4.83
N PHE A 92 -22.58 31.83 -4.48
CA PHE A 92 -21.42 32.60 -4.93
C PHE A 92 -21.17 32.52 -6.44
N THR A 93 -21.53 31.40 -7.08
CA THR A 93 -21.45 31.24 -8.54
C THR A 93 -22.67 31.79 -9.27
N SER A 94 -23.78 32.08 -8.59
CA SER A 94 -24.97 32.72 -9.18
C SER A 94 -24.80 34.22 -9.47
N ARG A 95 -23.68 34.85 -9.08
CA ARG A 95 -23.43 36.30 -9.24
C ARG A 95 -23.48 36.73 -10.72
N PHE A 96 -24.54 37.47 -11.07
CA PHE A 96 -24.85 37.84 -12.46
C PHE A 96 -24.62 39.34 -12.75
N ASN A 97 -24.64 40.18 -11.73
CA ASN A 97 -24.31 41.61 -11.82
C ASN A 97 -23.58 42.09 -10.55
N ASN A 98 -23.21 43.38 -10.50
CA ASN A 98 -22.41 43.93 -9.41
C ASN A 98 -23.18 44.20 -8.09
N ASN A 99 -24.50 44.00 -8.04
CA ASN A 99 -25.31 44.21 -6.81
C ASN A 99 -24.97 43.18 -5.71
N SER A 100 -24.29 42.08 -6.05
CA SER A 100 -23.82 41.04 -5.13
C SER A 100 -22.31 41.11 -4.81
N SER A 101 -21.68 42.26 -5.09
CA SER A 101 -20.21 42.47 -4.98
C SER A 101 -19.61 42.30 -3.58
N GLY A 102 -20.41 42.30 -2.51
CA GLY A 102 -19.93 42.08 -1.13
C GLY A 102 -19.64 40.63 -0.72
N MET A 103 -19.89 39.64 -1.59
CA MET A 103 -19.68 38.23 -1.25
C MET A 103 -18.19 37.85 -1.15
N ARG A 104 -17.80 37.25 -0.02
CA ARG A 104 -16.45 36.72 0.24
C ARG A 104 -16.16 35.50 -0.66
N HIS A 105 -14.96 35.38 -1.23
CA HIS A 105 -14.59 34.17 -1.97
C HIS A 105 -14.68 32.91 -1.07
N PRO A 106 -15.25 31.77 -1.53
CA PRO A 106 -15.46 30.58 -0.71
C PRO A 106 -14.22 30.14 0.08
N SER A 107 -13.06 30.02 -0.59
CA SER A 107 -11.81 29.62 0.07
C SER A 107 -11.39 30.51 1.25
N ILE A 108 -11.75 31.80 1.25
CA ILE A 108 -11.49 32.73 2.38
C ILE A 108 -12.50 32.48 3.50
N HIS A 109 -13.76 32.18 3.17
CA HIS A 109 -14.75 31.78 4.18
C HIS A 109 -14.37 30.45 4.85
N ASP A 110 -14.03 29.43 4.06
CA ASP A 110 -13.66 28.10 4.56
C ASP A 110 -12.40 28.17 5.46
N SER A 111 -11.44 29.02 5.11
CA SER A 111 -10.25 29.29 5.94
C SER A 111 -10.62 29.93 7.28
N LEU A 112 -11.56 30.88 7.29
CA LEU A 112 -12.02 31.52 8.53
C LEU A 112 -12.85 30.56 9.39
N CYS A 113 -13.70 29.73 8.78
CA CYS A 113 -14.45 28.66 9.47
C CYS A 113 -13.50 27.71 10.21
N TYR A 114 -12.35 27.36 9.60
CA TYR A 114 -11.36 26.53 10.28
C TYR A 114 -10.61 27.28 11.40
N VAL A 115 -10.11 28.49 11.15
CA VAL A 115 -9.34 29.27 12.14
C VAL A 115 -10.16 29.61 13.40
N ALA A 116 -11.49 29.64 13.28
CA ALA A 116 -12.39 29.83 14.40
C ALA A 116 -12.69 28.56 15.22
N ARG A 117 -12.20 27.37 14.84
CA ARG A 117 -12.33 26.12 15.62
C ARG A 117 -11.35 26.13 16.79
N GLN A 118 -11.77 25.70 17.97
CA GLN A 118 -10.95 25.70 19.18
C GLN A 118 -11.23 24.45 20.01
N LYS A 119 -10.23 24.01 20.79
CA LYS A 119 -10.36 22.87 21.72
C LYS A 119 -11.56 23.08 22.65
N GLU A 120 -12.44 22.10 22.73
CA GLU A 120 -13.68 22.09 23.51
C GLU A 120 -14.77 23.11 23.11
N VAL A 121 -14.63 23.75 21.93
CA VAL A 121 -15.60 24.71 21.37
C VAL A 121 -16.10 24.28 19.99
N ILE A 122 -17.40 23.99 19.87
CA ILE A 122 -18.06 23.73 18.57
C ILE A 122 -18.42 25.08 17.95
N THR A 123 -17.78 25.40 16.83
CA THR A 123 -18.00 26.67 16.13
C THR A 123 -19.10 26.52 15.09
N LEU A 124 -20.02 27.47 15.03
CA LEU A 124 -21.11 27.53 14.06
C LEU A 124 -20.77 28.49 12.91
N SER A 125 -21.21 28.15 11.70
CA SER A 125 -21.27 29.05 10.54
C SER A 125 -22.72 29.23 10.11
N GLY A 126 -23.07 30.40 9.57
CA GLY A 126 -24.46 30.72 9.23
C GLY A 126 -24.61 31.57 7.98
N LEU A 127 -25.67 31.33 7.20
CA LEU A 127 -25.99 32.13 6.02
C LEU A 127 -27.47 32.46 5.89
N LEU A 128 -27.77 33.61 5.29
CA LEU A 128 -29.11 34.04 4.89
C LEU A 128 -29.05 34.89 3.61
N PHE A 129 -29.47 34.31 2.49
CA PHE A 129 -29.48 34.99 1.19
C PHE A 129 -30.87 35.07 0.56
N LYS A 130 -31.11 36.17 -0.17
CA LYS A 130 -32.14 36.33 -1.20
C LYS A 130 -31.49 36.22 -2.58
N TYR A 131 -32.11 35.50 -3.51
CA TYR A 131 -31.62 35.30 -4.88
C TYR A 131 -32.79 35.24 -5.86
N ASN A 132 -32.51 35.39 -7.15
CA ASN A 132 -33.48 35.20 -8.22
C ASN A 132 -33.25 33.88 -8.98
N ALA A 133 -34.30 33.36 -9.59
CA ALA A 133 -34.25 32.25 -10.54
C ALA A 133 -35.23 32.50 -11.70
N ILE A 134 -34.98 31.91 -12.86
CA ILE A 134 -35.92 31.93 -13.98
C ILE A 134 -37.10 31.02 -13.62
N MET A 135 -38.32 31.52 -13.81
CA MET A 135 -39.54 30.71 -13.63
C MET A 135 -39.52 29.53 -14.62
N PRO A 136 -39.81 28.28 -14.19
CA PRO A 136 -39.77 27.12 -15.07
C PRO A 136 -40.66 27.22 -16.31
N ASP A 137 -41.70 28.07 -16.25
CA ASP A 137 -42.66 28.32 -17.32
C ASP A 137 -42.30 29.53 -18.21
N ALA A 138 -41.19 30.24 -17.96
CA ALA A 138 -40.91 31.55 -18.55
C ALA A 138 -40.88 31.55 -20.09
N ASN A 139 -40.31 30.52 -20.70
CA ASN A 139 -40.33 30.37 -22.16
C ASN A 139 -41.75 30.04 -22.67
N THR A 140 -42.40 29.01 -22.09
CA THR A 140 -43.75 28.59 -22.46
C THR A 140 -44.85 29.63 -22.21
N THR A 141 -44.60 30.62 -21.34
CA THR A 141 -45.52 31.73 -21.04
C THR A 141 -45.15 33.05 -21.73
N GLY A 142 -44.14 33.05 -22.61
CA GLY A 142 -43.75 34.25 -23.37
C GLY A 142 -43.14 35.36 -22.51
N LYS A 143 -42.43 34.99 -21.44
CA LYS A 143 -41.64 35.93 -20.59
C LYS A 143 -40.15 35.95 -20.97
N MET A 144 -39.68 34.91 -21.65
CA MET A 144 -38.29 34.76 -22.13
C MET A 144 -38.29 34.01 -23.46
N GLU A 145 -37.34 34.32 -24.34
CA GLU A 145 -37.18 33.64 -25.64
C GLU A 145 -35.78 33.01 -25.75
N GLU A 146 -35.65 31.88 -26.45
CA GLU A 146 -34.37 31.26 -26.78
C GLU A 146 -34.17 31.31 -28.30
N GLN A 147 -33.06 31.88 -28.75
CA GLN A 147 -32.66 31.86 -30.16
C GLN A 147 -31.17 31.55 -30.28
N ASN A 148 -30.80 30.60 -31.14
CA ASN A 148 -29.41 30.24 -31.47
C ASN A 148 -28.53 29.88 -30.25
N GLY A 149 -29.12 29.40 -29.15
CA GLY A 149 -28.44 29.10 -27.89
C GLY A 149 -28.23 30.31 -26.98
N GLN A 150 -28.89 31.44 -27.22
CA GLN A 150 -28.89 32.63 -26.37
C GLN A 150 -30.30 32.94 -25.84
N LEU A 151 -30.38 33.52 -24.63
CA LEU A 151 -31.62 33.89 -23.96
C LEU A 151 -31.92 35.39 -24.10
N TYR A 152 -33.15 35.72 -24.46
CA TYR A 152 -33.60 37.10 -24.68
C TYR A 152 -34.78 37.47 -23.77
N ASP A 153 -34.77 38.70 -23.28
CA ASP A 153 -35.88 39.32 -22.55
C ASP A 153 -37.06 39.59 -23.50
N VAL A 154 -38.28 39.23 -23.08
CA VAL A 154 -39.50 39.44 -23.89
C VAL A 154 -40.23 40.73 -23.48
N TYR A 155 -40.75 41.43 -24.49
CA TYR A 155 -41.42 42.72 -24.37
C TYR A 155 -42.82 42.70 -24.99
N ASN A 156 -43.86 42.76 -24.17
CA ASN A 156 -45.25 42.88 -24.63
C ASN A 156 -45.66 44.36 -24.66
N ASN A 157 -45.93 44.91 -25.85
CA ASN A 157 -46.26 46.33 -26.05
C ASN A 157 -45.24 47.31 -25.41
N GLY A 158 -43.96 46.96 -25.43
CA GLY A 158 -42.88 47.74 -24.81
C GLY A 158 -42.74 47.56 -23.29
N VAL A 159 -43.58 46.73 -22.66
CA VAL A 159 -43.47 46.37 -21.24
C VAL A 159 -42.65 45.09 -21.09
N TRP A 160 -41.53 45.18 -20.38
CA TRP A 160 -40.69 44.02 -20.04
C TRP A 160 -41.49 42.98 -19.24
N GLN A 161 -41.44 41.72 -19.68
CA GLN A 161 -42.11 40.62 -19.01
C GLN A 161 -41.14 39.96 -18.03
N ASN A 162 -41.32 40.19 -16.72
CA ASN A 162 -40.41 39.64 -15.71
C ASN A 162 -40.39 38.09 -15.78
N PRO A 163 -39.24 37.45 -16.14
CA PRO A 163 -39.11 36.01 -16.16
C PRO A 163 -38.63 35.44 -14.81
N TYR A 164 -38.29 36.30 -13.84
CA TYR A 164 -37.64 35.91 -12.60
C TYR A 164 -38.60 35.81 -11.39
N GLU A 165 -38.44 34.75 -10.60
CA GLU A 165 -38.94 34.65 -9.22
C GLU A 165 -37.87 35.16 -8.22
N GLU A 166 -38.29 35.57 -7.02
CA GLU A 166 -37.39 35.87 -5.89
C GLU A 166 -37.58 34.82 -4.80
N LEU A 167 -36.46 34.26 -4.34
CA LEU A 167 -36.40 33.15 -3.39
C LEU A 167 -35.38 33.45 -2.29
N ASN A 168 -35.42 32.69 -1.20
CA ASN A 168 -34.45 32.80 -0.11
C ASN A 168 -33.88 31.44 0.29
N THR A 169 -32.70 31.48 0.91
CA THR A 169 -32.08 30.31 1.52
C THR A 169 -31.47 30.68 2.87
N VAL A 170 -31.52 29.75 3.83
CA VAL A 170 -31.01 29.90 5.20
C VAL A 170 -30.34 28.61 5.65
N ALA A 171 -29.20 28.72 6.32
CA ALA A 171 -28.51 27.57 6.88
C ALA A 171 -27.68 27.96 8.08
N ILE A 172 -27.64 27.12 9.11
CA ILE A 172 -26.66 27.19 10.20
C ILE A 172 -26.08 25.78 10.38
N SER A 173 -24.75 25.67 10.36
CA SER A 173 -24.02 24.40 10.50
C SER A 173 -22.99 24.48 11.62
N PRO A 174 -22.78 23.39 12.39
CA PRO A 174 -21.63 23.23 13.26
C PRO A 174 -20.37 22.85 12.47
N SER A 175 -19.20 23.04 13.08
CA SER A 175 -17.88 22.64 12.57
C SER A 175 -17.59 21.15 12.70
N ILE A 176 -18.35 20.44 13.55
CA ILE A 176 -18.32 18.99 13.73
C ILE A 176 -19.74 18.48 14.03
N ILE A 177 -20.02 17.24 13.60
CA ILE A 177 -21.29 16.54 13.90
C ILE A 177 -21.12 15.33 14.83
N ARG A 178 -19.90 15.04 15.30
CA ARG A 178 -19.65 14.07 16.37
C ARG A 178 -18.53 14.57 17.27
N TYR A 179 -18.65 14.32 18.57
CA TYR A 179 -17.78 14.89 19.60
C TYR A 179 -17.52 13.87 20.72
N LYS A 180 -16.30 13.79 21.25
CA LYS A 180 -15.88 12.73 22.21
C LYS A 180 -16.44 12.85 23.63
N LEU A 181 -16.83 14.05 24.06
CA LEU A 181 -17.32 14.35 25.41
C LEU A 181 -18.82 14.66 25.41
N THR A 182 -19.43 14.73 26.61
CA THR A 182 -20.84 15.13 26.80
C THR A 182 -21.03 16.61 27.15
N TYR A 183 -19.95 17.39 27.28
CA TYR A 183 -19.97 18.82 27.58
C TYR A 183 -19.10 19.62 26.61
N CYS A 184 -19.56 20.79 26.16
CA CYS A 184 -18.78 21.68 25.30
C CYS A 184 -19.30 23.12 25.34
N SER A 185 -18.53 24.06 24.80
CA SER A 185 -19.03 25.37 24.40
C SER A 185 -19.51 25.37 22.95
N VAL A 186 -20.53 26.17 22.61
CA VAL A 186 -20.98 26.42 21.24
C VAL A 186 -20.99 27.91 20.95
N VAL A 187 -20.39 28.36 19.85
CA VAL A 187 -20.32 29.78 19.49
C VAL A 187 -20.67 30.01 18.02
N LEU A 188 -21.38 31.09 17.71
CA LEU A 188 -21.60 31.58 16.34
C LEU A 188 -20.80 32.87 16.14
N PRO A 189 -19.61 32.84 15.52
CA PRO A 189 -18.83 34.05 15.31
C PRO A 189 -19.45 34.98 14.28
N SER A 190 -19.44 36.29 14.52
CA SER A 190 -20.03 37.28 13.59
C SER A 190 -19.36 37.28 12.22
N ASN A 191 -18.05 37.00 12.16
CA ASN A 191 -17.29 36.94 10.91
C ASN A 191 -17.57 35.68 10.05
N LEU A 192 -18.29 34.70 10.60
CA LEU A 192 -18.78 33.49 9.91
C LEU A 192 -20.26 33.57 9.50
N TRP A 193 -20.93 34.70 9.77
CA TRP A 193 -22.25 34.97 9.22
C TRP A 193 -22.17 35.58 7.81
N LEU A 194 -22.91 35.03 6.86
CA LEU A 194 -22.95 35.45 5.46
C LEU A 194 -24.37 35.83 5.04
N GLY A 195 -24.53 36.89 4.25
CA GLY A 195 -25.85 37.21 3.73
C GLY A 195 -25.99 38.57 3.08
N ASN A 196 -27.05 38.73 2.30
CA ASN A 196 -27.53 40.01 1.78
C ASN A 196 -28.83 40.48 2.48
N ARG A 197 -29.21 39.83 3.60
CA ARG A 197 -30.40 40.14 4.41
C ARG A 197 -30.11 40.38 5.89
N ASN A 198 -28.87 40.72 6.25
CA ASN A 198 -28.46 40.77 7.66
C ASN A 198 -29.22 41.86 8.46
N SER A 199 -29.66 42.92 7.80
CA SER A 199 -30.58 43.95 8.33
C SER A 199 -31.97 43.44 8.69
N ASP A 200 -32.39 42.31 8.13
CA ASP A 200 -33.72 41.75 8.33
C ASP A 200 -33.81 40.91 9.61
N ILE A 201 -32.68 40.59 10.25
CA ILE A 201 -32.62 39.66 11.40
C ILE A 201 -32.92 40.43 12.70
N SER A 202 -33.95 40.01 13.42
CA SER A 202 -34.28 40.56 14.75
C SER A 202 -33.68 39.74 15.89
N SER A 203 -33.57 38.42 15.74
CA SER A 203 -32.87 37.53 16.68
C SER A 203 -32.59 36.16 16.07
N ILE A 204 -31.55 35.49 16.57
CA ILE A 204 -31.29 34.06 16.33
C ILE A 204 -31.50 33.32 17.63
N GLN A 205 -32.20 32.19 17.57
CA GLN A 205 -32.48 31.32 18.71
C GLN A 205 -32.02 29.89 18.42
N PHE A 206 -31.60 29.19 19.47
CA PHE A 206 -30.95 27.88 19.43
C PHE A 206 -31.53 26.96 20.50
N ASP A 207 -32.16 25.87 20.07
CA ASP A 207 -32.48 24.70 20.89
C ASP A 207 -31.42 23.63 20.61
N ALA A 208 -30.81 23.07 21.66
CA ALA A 208 -29.77 22.04 21.52
C ALA A 208 -30.28 20.62 21.79
N GLY A 209 -31.56 20.44 22.10
CA GLY A 209 -32.10 19.14 22.52
C GLY A 209 -31.60 18.70 23.90
N ASP A 210 -31.22 19.65 24.76
CA ASP A 210 -30.82 19.43 26.17
C ASP A 210 -32.00 19.61 27.16
N GLY A 211 -33.22 19.80 26.65
CA GLY A 211 -34.43 20.01 27.44
C GLY A 211 -34.67 21.46 27.91
N GLN A 212 -33.76 22.40 27.60
CA GLN A 212 -33.92 23.82 27.95
C GLN A 212 -34.73 24.61 26.90
N GLY A 213 -34.95 24.04 25.72
CA GLY A 213 -35.67 24.70 24.62
C GLY A 213 -34.87 25.82 23.95
N TYR A 214 -35.58 26.71 23.26
CA TYR A 214 -34.96 27.83 22.53
C TYR A 214 -34.32 28.88 23.45
N ARG A 215 -32.99 28.95 23.41
CA ARG A 215 -32.17 30.03 23.97
C ARG A 215 -31.87 31.10 22.93
N THR A 216 -31.55 32.33 23.33
CA THR A 216 -30.99 33.33 22.40
C THR A 216 -29.55 32.97 22.07
N LEU A 217 -29.22 32.90 20.77
CA LEU A 217 -27.85 32.72 20.28
C LEU A 217 -27.30 34.08 19.85
N GLN A 218 -26.41 34.66 20.66
CA GLN A 218 -25.74 35.92 20.34
C GLN A 218 -24.44 35.65 19.57
N PHE A 219 -24.10 36.55 18.65
CA PHE A 219 -22.81 36.47 17.95
C PHE A 219 -21.65 36.61 18.94
N ASP A 220 -20.59 35.84 18.69
CA ASP A 220 -19.32 35.85 19.44
C ASP A 220 -19.42 35.50 20.94
N VAL A 221 -20.60 35.10 21.44
CA VAL A 221 -20.84 34.68 22.84
C VAL A 221 -21.03 33.17 22.92
N PRO A 222 -20.23 32.43 23.71
CA PRO A 222 -20.35 30.98 23.83
C PRO A 222 -21.53 30.56 24.71
N VAL A 223 -22.30 29.58 24.23
CA VAL A 223 -23.36 28.87 24.96
C VAL A 223 -22.79 27.57 25.52
N GLN A 224 -22.88 27.37 26.84
CA GLN A 224 -22.44 26.11 27.48
C GLN A 224 -23.48 25.01 27.31
N LEU A 225 -23.01 23.81 26.92
CA LEU A 225 -23.81 22.59 26.80
C LEU A 225 -23.26 21.50 27.73
N ASN A 226 -24.16 20.75 28.36
CA ASN A 226 -23.83 19.58 29.17
C ASN A 226 -24.98 18.57 29.08
N TYR A 227 -24.73 17.40 28.52
CA TYR A 227 -25.70 16.32 28.38
C TYR A 227 -25.47 15.23 29.43
N ALA A 228 -26.56 14.69 29.98
CA ALA A 228 -26.51 13.58 30.93
C ALA A 228 -26.19 12.23 30.25
N ASP A 229 -26.36 12.15 28.93
CA ASP A 229 -26.35 10.93 28.13
C ASP A 229 -25.69 11.13 26.75
N THR A 230 -25.10 10.06 26.22
CA THR A 230 -24.49 10.01 24.89
C THR A 230 -25.53 9.76 23.79
N GLY A 231 -25.22 10.15 22.56
CA GLY A 231 -26.01 9.86 21.37
C GLY A 231 -26.22 11.09 20.49
N TRP A 232 -27.08 10.94 19.48
CA TRP A 232 -27.48 12.04 18.60
C TRP A 232 -28.38 13.04 19.34
N LYS A 233 -27.99 14.32 19.33
CA LYS A 233 -28.76 15.46 19.82
C LYS A 233 -29.24 16.28 18.62
N HIS A 234 -30.52 16.61 18.58
CA HIS A 234 -31.12 17.40 17.49
C HIS A 234 -31.04 18.88 17.84
N TRP A 235 -30.32 19.63 17.02
CA TRP A 235 -30.12 21.07 17.19
C TRP A 235 -31.01 21.82 16.21
N VAL A 236 -31.77 22.78 16.71
CA VAL A 236 -32.73 23.57 15.92
C VAL A 236 -32.44 25.04 16.09
N PHE A 237 -32.29 25.73 14.96
CA PHE A 237 -32.08 27.16 14.89
C PHE A 237 -33.32 27.85 14.34
N ARG A 238 -33.73 28.94 14.99
CA ARG A 238 -34.82 29.81 14.54
C ARG A 238 -34.31 31.23 14.36
N ILE A 239 -34.38 31.73 13.13
CA ILE A 239 -34.02 33.08 12.75
C ILE A 239 -35.33 33.87 12.67
N ASN A 240 -35.54 34.79 13.61
CA ASN A 240 -36.68 35.71 13.57
C ASN A 240 -36.30 36.93 12.73
N LEU A 241 -37.19 37.33 11.82
CA LEU A 241 -37.00 38.52 10.99
C LEU A 241 -37.80 39.72 11.49
N THR A 242 -37.44 40.92 11.05
CA THR A 242 -38.08 42.20 11.41
C THR A 242 -39.51 42.34 10.89
N ASN A 243 -39.89 41.57 9.87
CA ASN A 243 -41.26 41.45 9.34
C ASN A 243 -42.11 40.39 10.06
N ASN A 244 -41.68 39.88 11.22
CA ASN A 244 -42.26 38.77 11.98
C ASN A 244 -42.24 37.39 11.27
N GLN A 245 -41.60 37.27 10.11
CA GLN A 245 -41.36 35.97 9.49
C GLN A 245 -40.33 35.18 10.31
N GLN A 246 -40.54 33.88 10.46
CA GLN A 246 -39.58 32.96 11.07
C GLN A 246 -39.00 32.04 10.01
N LEU A 247 -37.68 31.86 10.05
CA LEU A 247 -36.95 30.93 9.21
C LEU A 247 -36.23 29.91 10.09
N TYR A 248 -36.18 28.66 9.64
CA TYR A 248 -35.68 27.53 10.42
C TYR A 248 -34.49 26.84 9.74
N SER A 249 -33.55 26.34 10.53
CA SER A 249 -32.47 25.44 10.11
C SER A 249 -32.21 24.42 11.21
N HIS A 250 -31.71 23.23 10.89
CA HIS A 250 -31.49 22.18 11.90
C HIS A 250 -30.35 21.24 11.54
N THR A 251 -29.75 20.60 12.55
CA THR A 251 -28.64 19.66 12.40
C THR A 251 -28.72 18.58 13.49
N LYS A 252 -27.91 17.51 13.39
CA LYS A 252 -27.79 16.48 14.43
C LYS A 252 -26.31 16.34 14.81
N VAL A 253 -26.02 16.35 16.11
CA VAL A 253 -24.64 16.22 16.64
C VAL A 253 -24.56 15.04 17.61
N HIS A 254 -23.63 14.12 17.40
CA HIS A 254 -23.44 12.92 18.22
C HIS A 254 -22.45 13.15 19.36
N PHE A 255 -22.93 13.12 20.59
CA PHE A 255 -22.08 13.22 21.79
C PHE A 255 -21.68 11.83 22.29
N ASN A 256 -20.39 11.62 22.54
CA ASN A 256 -19.85 10.40 23.15
C ASN A 256 -19.40 10.67 24.60
N ASN A 257 -18.96 9.61 25.28
CA ASN A 257 -18.37 9.72 26.61
C ASN A 257 -17.10 8.86 26.68
N THR A 258 -16.03 9.29 26.01
CA THR A 258 -14.73 8.59 26.08
C THR A 258 -13.90 8.97 27.32
N SER A 259 -14.35 9.95 28.11
CA SER A 259 -13.73 10.27 29.41
C SER A 259 -14.21 9.36 30.54
N ASN A 260 -15.35 8.67 30.41
CA ASN A 260 -15.81 7.62 31.33
C ASN A 260 -16.13 6.31 30.59
N MET A 261 -15.11 5.64 30.02
CA MET A 261 -15.23 4.25 29.55
C MET A 261 -14.73 3.23 30.58
N ALA A 262 -15.24 3.33 31.81
CA ALA A 262 -15.20 2.25 32.80
C ALA A 262 -16.15 1.07 32.46
N GLY A 263 -16.76 1.04 31.26
CA GLY A 263 -17.94 0.22 30.97
C GLY A 263 -18.05 -0.42 29.57
N SER A 264 -17.02 -0.35 28.71
CA SER A 264 -17.11 -0.88 27.34
C SER A 264 -16.05 -1.96 27.02
N GLY A 265 -16.24 -3.15 27.58
CA GLY A 265 -15.73 -4.43 27.02
C GLY A 265 -14.23 -4.73 27.08
N GLY A 266 -13.35 -3.74 27.22
CA GLY A 266 -11.90 -3.92 27.33
C GLY A 266 -11.46 -4.27 28.75
N GLY A 267 -11.59 -5.55 29.16
CA GLY A 267 -11.42 -6.00 30.55
C GLY A 267 -10.09 -5.65 31.26
N GLY A 268 -9.04 -5.26 30.53
CA GLY A 268 -7.72 -5.00 31.10
C GLY A 268 -7.54 -3.66 31.86
N ILE A 269 -8.26 -2.58 31.52
CA ILE A 269 -8.09 -1.32 32.30
C ILE A 269 -8.76 -1.46 33.67
N ALA A 270 -9.91 -2.15 33.73
CA ALA A 270 -10.57 -2.50 34.98
C ALA A 270 -9.66 -3.34 35.91
N ALA A 271 -8.82 -4.22 35.36
CA ALA A 271 -7.86 -5.01 36.12
C ALA A 271 -6.75 -4.14 36.78
N ARG A 272 -6.44 -2.95 36.23
CA ARG A 272 -5.51 -2.00 36.85
C ARG A 272 -6.12 -1.19 38.01
N GLY A 273 -7.46 -1.16 38.14
CA GLY A 273 -8.20 -0.45 39.19
C GLY A 273 -8.10 1.09 39.16
N VAL A 274 -7.68 1.67 38.05
CA VAL A 274 -7.02 3.00 37.99
C VAL A 274 -7.92 4.19 38.32
N ILE A 275 -7.27 5.24 38.86
CA ILE A 275 -7.67 6.63 38.61
C ILE A 275 -6.71 7.18 37.56
N ASP A 276 -7.16 7.34 36.32
CA ASP A 276 -6.36 8.01 35.28
C ASP A 276 -6.34 9.51 35.58
N LEU A 277 -5.20 10.01 36.08
CA LEU A 277 -5.03 11.44 36.35
C LEU A 277 -4.61 12.18 35.08
N ARG A 278 -5.34 13.26 34.80
CA ARG A 278 -5.08 14.25 33.74
C ARG A 278 -4.67 15.56 34.43
N PRO A 279 -3.40 15.71 34.85
CA PRO A 279 -2.92 16.95 35.44
C PRO A 279 -2.96 18.11 34.43
N PRO A 280 -2.76 19.36 34.87
CA PRO A 280 -2.62 20.49 33.97
C PRO A 280 -1.53 20.28 32.91
N PRO A 281 -1.65 20.92 31.73
CA PRO A 281 -0.70 20.76 30.64
C PRO A 281 0.70 21.22 31.03
N ILE A 282 1.73 20.52 30.55
CA ILE A 282 3.13 20.88 30.75
C ILE A 282 3.58 21.73 29.54
N THR A 283 4.18 22.87 29.83
CA THR A 283 4.74 23.81 28.85
C THR A 283 6.26 23.82 28.97
N ALA A 284 6.98 23.80 27.84
CA ALA A 284 8.44 23.92 27.79
C ALA A 284 8.92 25.21 28.48
N THR A 285 10.08 25.17 29.17
CA THR A 285 10.70 26.40 29.70
C THR A 285 11.50 27.17 28.64
N GLU A 286 11.80 26.54 27.51
CA GLU A 286 12.50 27.15 26.37
C GLU A 286 11.61 27.26 25.13
N GLN A 287 11.86 28.30 24.32
CA GLN A 287 11.20 28.51 23.04
C GLN A 287 12.06 27.99 21.88
N PHE A 288 11.40 27.45 20.86
CA PHE A 288 12.02 27.23 19.55
C PHE A 288 11.21 27.97 18.49
N ASN A 289 11.88 28.78 17.65
CA ASN A 289 11.23 29.72 16.73
C ASN A 289 10.13 30.57 17.42
N GLY A 290 10.44 31.15 18.59
CA GLY A 290 9.58 32.09 19.32
C GLY A 290 8.34 31.50 20.01
N VAL A 291 8.19 30.18 20.07
CA VAL A 291 7.02 29.50 20.66
C VAL A 291 7.48 28.35 21.57
N PHE A 292 6.78 28.16 22.68
CA PHE A 292 6.98 27.03 23.60
C PHE A 292 6.23 25.77 23.12
N GLY A 293 6.84 24.60 23.27
CA GLY A 293 6.11 23.33 23.15
C GLY A 293 5.16 23.11 24.33
N VAL A 294 4.03 22.44 24.10
CA VAL A 294 3.04 22.10 25.16
C VAL A 294 2.52 20.69 24.96
N ALA A 295 2.40 19.92 26.04
CA ALA A 295 1.88 18.56 26.05
C ALA A 295 0.80 18.39 27.12
N ASP A 296 -0.25 17.63 26.78
CA ASP A 296 -1.20 17.09 27.75
C ASP A 296 -0.68 15.68 28.14
N ILE A 297 -0.74 15.31 29.42
CA ILE A 297 -0.26 13.99 29.89
C ILE A 297 -1.35 13.18 30.60
N VAL A 298 -1.27 11.86 30.50
CA VAL A 298 -2.09 10.91 31.25
C VAL A 298 -1.19 10.09 32.15
N ILE A 299 -1.47 10.09 33.46
CA ILE A 299 -0.76 9.28 34.45
C ILE A 299 -1.66 8.12 34.87
N SER A 300 -1.25 6.90 34.52
CA SER A 300 -1.94 5.66 34.85
C SER A 300 -1.07 4.84 35.81
N TYR A 301 -1.30 5.04 37.12
CA TYR A 301 -0.51 4.45 38.20
C TYR A 301 -0.50 2.92 38.16
N ARG A 302 0.59 2.32 38.64
CA ARG A 302 0.78 0.86 38.76
C ARG A 302 -0.17 0.20 39.77
N ASN A 303 -0.74 0.98 40.69
CA ASN A 303 -1.61 0.49 41.76
C ASN A 303 -2.56 1.62 42.19
N ALA A 304 -3.86 1.36 42.10
CA ALA A 304 -4.93 2.29 42.49
C ALA A 304 -4.80 2.87 43.91
N ASN A 305 -4.21 2.10 44.83
CA ASN A 305 -4.03 2.45 46.23
C ASN A 305 -2.66 3.10 46.54
N ASP A 306 -1.75 3.19 45.57
CA ASP A 306 -0.44 3.85 45.67
C ASP A 306 -0.30 4.85 44.52
N GLN A 307 -1.01 5.98 44.63
CA GLN A 307 -1.08 7.06 43.63
C GLN A 307 0.19 7.93 43.64
N VAL A 308 1.35 7.27 43.60
CA VAL A 308 2.68 7.85 43.61
C VAL A 308 3.46 7.20 42.48
N ILE A 309 4.17 7.99 41.67
CA ILE A 309 5.03 7.43 40.63
C ILE A 309 6.18 6.68 41.35
N ARG A 310 6.27 5.36 41.18
CA ARG A 310 7.31 4.51 41.76
C ARG A 310 8.28 3.97 40.71
N ARG A 311 7.77 3.53 39.56
CA ARG A 311 8.56 2.97 38.46
C ARG A 311 8.02 3.46 37.11
N PRO A 312 8.46 4.64 36.65
CA PRO A 312 7.89 5.27 35.45
C PRO A 312 8.31 4.62 34.13
N LEU A 313 7.31 4.37 33.29
CA LEU A 313 7.40 4.17 31.84
C LEU A 313 6.80 5.41 31.18
N ILE A 314 7.66 6.24 30.58
CA ILE A 314 7.25 7.43 29.82
C ILE A 314 7.05 7.00 28.37
N VAL A 315 5.87 7.26 27.81
CA VAL A 315 5.49 6.89 26.44
C VAL A 315 5.26 8.17 25.63
N ALA A 316 6.16 8.44 24.69
CA ALA A 316 6.08 9.55 23.76
C ALA A 316 5.40 9.09 22.45
N GLU A 317 4.24 9.67 22.14
CA GLU A 317 3.47 9.29 20.95
C GLU A 317 4.11 9.74 19.62
N GLY A 318 3.65 9.15 18.52
CA GLY A 318 4.08 9.49 17.16
C GLY A 318 3.49 10.79 16.60
N LEU A 319 3.49 10.91 15.27
CA LEU A 319 2.92 12.08 14.59
C LEU A 319 1.39 12.02 14.63
N ASP A 320 0.82 12.82 15.53
CA ASP A 320 -0.62 12.98 15.74
C ASP A 320 -1.16 14.27 15.09
N PRO A 321 -1.93 14.16 13.99
CA PRO A 321 -2.54 15.30 13.33
C PRO A 321 -3.84 15.75 14.02
N GLY A 322 -4.26 15.17 15.14
CA GLY A 322 -5.56 15.36 15.79
C GLY A 322 -5.96 16.82 16.03
N HIS A 323 -5.02 17.65 16.47
CA HIS A 323 -5.21 19.10 16.64
C HIS A 323 -5.51 19.85 15.32
N VAL A 324 -5.20 19.27 14.17
CA VAL A 324 -5.60 19.72 12.82
C VAL A 324 -6.84 18.98 12.32
N THR A 325 -6.91 17.65 12.53
CA THR A 325 -7.98 16.80 11.98
C THR A 325 -9.28 16.87 12.78
N SER A 326 -9.26 17.29 14.04
CA SER A 326 -10.45 17.56 14.84
C SER A 326 -10.10 18.53 15.99
N PRO A 327 -9.87 19.84 15.69
CA PRO A 327 -9.37 20.81 16.66
C PRO A 327 -10.20 20.96 17.94
N GLU A 328 -11.49 20.61 17.90
CA GLU A 328 -12.41 20.64 19.03
C GLU A 328 -12.15 19.52 20.06
N GLU A 329 -11.56 18.40 19.65
CA GLU A 329 -11.46 17.20 20.47
C GLU A 329 -10.44 17.39 21.63
N PRO A 330 -10.71 16.83 22.82
CA PRO A 330 -9.84 16.99 24.00
C PRO A 330 -8.50 16.24 23.89
N GLU A 331 -8.43 15.24 23.01
CA GLU A 331 -7.30 14.34 22.74
C GLU A 331 -7.20 14.13 21.23
N GLY A 332 -5.99 13.85 20.72
CA GLY A 332 -5.74 13.65 19.30
C GLY A 332 -6.30 12.35 18.66
N GLU A 333 -5.70 11.93 17.54
CA GLU A 333 -6.01 10.64 16.91
C GLU A 333 -5.37 9.46 17.64
N SER A 334 -4.19 9.70 18.22
CA SER A 334 -3.50 8.80 19.15
C SER A 334 -3.92 9.14 20.58
N ASN A 335 -4.01 8.12 21.43
CA ASN A 335 -4.22 8.30 22.86
C ASN A 335 -3.77 7.08 23.66
N PHE A 336 -3.83 7.21 24.98
CA PHE A 336 -3.43 6.19 25.94
C PHE A 336 -4.14 4.85 25.73
N GLU A 337 -5.47 4.84 25.55
CA GLU A 337 -6.22 3.59 25.29
C GLU A 337 -5.75 2.92 24.00
N GLY A 338 -5.52 3.69 22.92
CA GLY A 338 -5.00 3.16 21.66
C GLY A 338 -3.65 2.44 21.84
N PHE A 339 -2.75 2.98 22.66
CA PHE A 339 -1.48 2.34 23.01
C PHE A 339 -1.67 1.08 23.87
N ILE A 340 -2.55 1.09 24.86
CA ILE A 340 -2.85 -0.11 25.65
C ILE A 340 -3.46 -1.22 24.77
N GLN A 341 -4.25 -0.86 23.75
CA GLN A 341 -4.79 -1.81 22.78
C GLN A 341 -3.74 -2.39 21.84
N THR A 342 -2.71 -1.65 21.40
CA THR A 342 -1.61 -2.26 20.61
C THR A 342 -0.81 -3.25 21.44
N VAL A 343 -0.60 -2.98 22.73
CA VAL A 343 0.02 -3.93 23.67
C VAL A 343 -0.83 -5.20 23.85
N ARG A 344 -2.15 -5.07 24.08
CA ARG A 344 -3.04 -6.25 24.18
C ARG A 344 -3.04 -7.09 22.90
N ASN A 345 -3.10 -6.44 21.74
CA ASN A 345 -3.13 -7.13 20.44
C ASN A 345 -1.76 -7.70 19.99
N SER A 346 -0.72 -7.62 20.83
CA SER A 346 0.60 -8.19 20.54
C SER A 346 0.70 -9.72 20.65
N ASN A 347 -0.28 -10.35 21.32
CA ASN A 347 -0.24 -11.76 21.75
C ASN A 347 0.96 -12.12 22.66
N SER A 348 1.65 -11.14 23.23
CA SER A 348 2.74 -11.35 24.20
C SER A 348 2.21 -11.25 25.63
N ALA A 349 2.02 -12.39 26.28
CA ALA A 349 1.70 -12.45 27.70
C ALA A 349 2.76 -11.75 28.58
N ALA A 350 4.02 -11.72 28.14
CA ALA A 350 5.11 -11.05 28.84
C ALA A 350 4.99 -9.51 28.77
N LEU A 351 4.70 -8.93 27.62
CA LEU A 351 4.51 -7.48 27.48
C LEU A 351 3.18 -7.03 28.08
N GLN A 352 2.11 -7.81 27.86
CA GLN A 352 0.81 -7.61 28.50
C GLN A 352 0.96 -7.56 30.03
N GLY A 353 1.65 -8.54 30.63
CA GLY A 353 1.95 -8.59 32.07
C GLY A 353 2.86 -7.47 32.60
N LEU A 354 3.49 -6.65 31.76
CA LEU A 354 4.26 -5.48 32.21
C LEU A 354 3.52 -4.16 32.09
N ILE A 355 2.49 -4.07 31.24
CA ILE A 355 1.89 -2.80 30.83
C ILE A 355 0.35 -2.82 30.94
N SER A 356 -0.33 -3.91 30.54
CA SER A 356 -1.80 -3.95 30.46
C SER A 356 -2.50 -4.84 31.48
N ASP A 357 -1.95 -6.01 31.81
CA ASP A 357 -2.70 -7.11 32.45
C ASP A 357 -2.28 -7.36 33.92
N ASP A 358 -1.00 -7.21 34.27
CA ASP A 358 -0.55 -6.98 35.65
C ASP A 358 -0.07 -5.52 35.76
N PRO A 359 -0.85 -4.65 36.42
CA PRO A 359 -0.54 -3.22 36.49
C PRO A 359 0.71 -2.91 37.33
N SER A 360 1.07 -3.80 38.27
CA SER A 360 1.94 -3.50 39.41
C SER A 360 3.39 -3.17 39.04
N ALA A 361 3.75 -3.52 37.80
CA ALA A 361 5.04 -3.34 37.17
C ALA A 361 5.40 -1.86 36.91
N TYR A 362 4.59 -1.09 36.18
CA TYR A 362 4.97 0.25 35.73
C TYR A 362 3.86 1.30 35.92
N ASP A 363 4.26 2.48 36.39
CA ASP A 363 3.45 3.69 36.28
C ASP A 363 3.61 4.22 34.86
N ILE A 364 2.51 4.37 34.12
CA ILE A 364 2.57 4.78 32.72
C ILE A 364 2.30 6.28 32.65
N ILE A 365 3.22 7.02 32.04
CA ILE A 365 3.07 8.45 31.73
C ILE A 365 2.99 8.58 30.22
N TYR A 366 1.76 8.66 29.70
CA TYR A 366 1.52 8.82 28.27
C TYR A 366 1.46 10.31 27.91
N ILE A 367 2.20 10.69 26.88
CA ILE A 367 2.33 12.08 26.43
C ILE A 367 1.53 12.26 25.14
N ASN A 368 0.58 13.20 25.15
CA ASN A 368 -0.11 13.66 23.95
C ASN A 368 0.36 15.09 23.59
N TRP A 369 0.85 15.27 22.37
CA TRP A 369 1.37 16.56 21.92
C TRP A 369 0.19 17.48 21.56
N ARG A 370 0.09 18.67 22.18
CA ARG A 370 -0.96 19.64 21.79
C ARG A 370 -0.85 20.07 20.33
N ASN A 371 0.35 19.99 19.76
CA ASN A 371 0.58 20.03 18.33
C ASN A 371 1.52 18.89 17.93
N GLY A 372 0.94 17.70 17.70
CA GLY A 372 1.65 16.52 17.20
C GLY A 372 2.18 16.61 15.77
N THR A 373 2.18 17.81 15.16
CA THR A 373 2.86 18.07 13.88
C THR A 373 3.82 19.27 13.91
N ASP A 374 4.07 19.84 15.10
CA ASP A 374 4.99 20.97 15.29
C ASP A 374 6.46 20.56 15.06
N TRP A 375 7.36 21.55 15.09
CA TRP A 375 8.80 21.34 15.01
C TRP A 375 9.25 20.29 16.05
N LEU A 376 9.99 19.27 15.61
CA LEU A 376 10.44 18.18 16.51
C LEU A 376 11.21 18.72 17.72
N GLN A 377 11.94 19.82 17.55
CA GLN A 377 12.64 20.54 18.60
C GLN A 377 11.71 21.06 19.71
N ARG A 378 10.50 21.55 19.38
CA ARG A 378 9.51 22.01 20.38
C ARG A 378 8.94 20.86 21.18
N ASN A 379 8.63 19.75 20.52
CA ASN A 379 8.13 18.55 21.19
C ASN A 379 9.23 17.86 22.02
N ALA A 380 10.50 17.95 21.61
CA ALA A 380 11.65 17.54 22.42
C ALA A 380 11.81 18.43 23.68
N LEU A 381 11.74 19.75 23.53
CA LEU A 381 11.84 20.69 24.65
C LEU A 381 10.76 20.47 25.73
N VAL A 382 9.50 20.19 25.35
CA VAL A 382 8.47 19.88 26.35
C VAL A 382 8.63 18.47 26.94
N LEU A 383 9.15 17.49 26.18
CA LEU A 383 9.49 16.17 26.72
C LEU A 383 10.57 16.27 27.82
N GLU A 384 11.54 17.17 27.71
CA GLU A 384 12.49 17.43 28.79
C GLU A 384 11.79 17.86 30.08
N GLU A 385 10.78 18.75 30.01
CA GLU A 385 10.02 19.16 31.19
C GLU A 385 9.16 18.02 31.76
N VAL A 386 8.55 17.19 30.90
CA VAL A 386 7.82 16.00 31.36
C VAL A 386 8.76 15.06 32.14
N ILE A 387 9.98 14.83 31.63
CA ILE A 387 10.98 14.01 32.32
C ILE A 387 11.40 14.65 33.66
N ARG A 388 11.64 15.96 33.70
CA ARG A 388 11.96 16.69 34.95
C ARG A 388 10.83 16.60 35.97
N GLU A 389 9.58 16.75 35.55
CA GLU A 389 8.41 16.67 36.42
C GLU A 389 8.17 15.25 36.94
N VAL A 390 8.32 14.22 36.09
CA VAL A 390 8.29 12.81 36.50
C VAL A 390 9.40 12.53 37.52
N ASN A 391 10.62 13.04 37.30
CA ASN A 391 11.73 12.88 38.25
C ASN A 391 11.51 13.63 39.57
N ARG A 392 10.81 14.78 39.54
CA ARG A 392 10.43 15.55 40.73
C ARG A 392 9.33 14.86 41.56
N LEU A 393 8.41 14.16 40.88
CA LEU A 393 7.26 13.50 41.50
C LEU A 393 7.54 12.07 41.97
N LYS A 394 8.49 11.36 41.34
CA LYS A 394 8.72 9.94 41.62
C LYS A 394 9.37 9.70 42.98
N GLN A 395 9.01 8.58 43.60
CA GLN A 395 9.53 8.13 44.89
C GLN A 395 10.09 6.69 44.79
N PRO A 396 10.99 6.27 45.68
CA PRO A 396 11.52 4.91 45.70
C PRO A 396 10.42 3.83 45.77
N LEU A 397 10.61 2.75 45.03
CA LEU A 397 9.80 1.53 45.12
C LEU A 397 10.44 0.61 46.17
N ASN A 398 9.71 0.29 47.24
CA ASN A 398 10.22 -0.53 48.36
C ASN A 398 11.57 -0.01 48.92
N GLY A 399 11.76 1.31 48.95
CA GLY A 399 13.02 1.96 49.38
C GLY A 399 14.11 2.06 48.30
N VAL A 400 13.92 1.46 47.12
CA VAL A 400 14.91 1.48 46.02
C VAL A 400 14.50 2.49 44.93
N PRO A 401 15.30 3.53 44.66
CA PRO A 401 15.07 4.46 43.55
C PRO A 401 14.96 3.72 42.21
N GLN A 402 14.04 4.17 41.34
CA GLN A 402 13.83 3.58 40.01
C GLN A 402 14.11 4.60 38.91
N GLN A 403 14.95 4.20 37.97
CA GLN A 403 15.24 5.00 36.78
C GLN A 403 14.15 4.80 35.71
N ASN A 404 13.90 5.85 34.94
CA ASN A 404 12.89 5.90 33.90
C ASN A 404 13.17 4.87 32.78
N VAL A 405 12.10 4.36 32.18
CA VAL A 405 12.11 3.86 30.79
C VAL A 405 11.43 4.93 29.94
N VAL A 406 12.03 5.29 28.79
CA VAL A 406 11.40 6.17 27.81
C VAL A 406 11.21 5.39 26.52
N LEU A 407 9.95 5.18 26.14
CA LEU A 407 9.56 4.56 24.87
C LEU A 407 9.01 5.65 23.95
N GLY A 408 9.60 5.79 22.78
CA GLY A 408 9.10 6.68 21.73
C GLY A 408 8.59 5.88 20.53
N SER A 409 7.31 6.10 20.17
CA SER A 409 6.67 5.51 19.00
C SER A 409 6.83 6.42 17.78
N SER A 410 7.27 5.90 16.63
CA SER A 410 7.41 6.68 15.40
C SER A 410 8.23 7.97 15.64
N MET A 411 7.72 9.14 15.22
CA MET A 411 8.28 10.46 15.53
C MET A 411 8.65 10.65 17.02
N GLY A 412 7.86 10.09 17.95
CA GLY A 412 8.14 10.12 19.38
C GLY A 412 9.47 9.45 19.74
N GLY A 413 9.94 8.48 18.96
CA GLY A 413 11.28 7.91 19.07
C GLY A 413 12.38 8.92 18.74
N VAL A 414 12.24 9.66 17.65
CA VAL A 414 13.19 10.73 17.28
C VAL A 414 13.19 11.84 18.34
N ILE A 415 12.01 12.25 18.81
CA ILE A 415 11.84 13.24 19.88
C ILE A 415 12.47 12.78 21.21
N ALA A 416 12.30 11.51 21.59
CA ALA A 416 12.91 10.93 22.78
C ALA A 416 14.44 10.87 22.70
N ARG A 417 15.00 10.51 21.52
CA ARG A 417 16.45 10.64 21.23
C ARG A 417 16.92 12.07 21.46
N MET A 418 16.21 13.06 20.89
CA MET A 418 16.56 14.47 20.97
C MET A 418 16.58 14.95 22.44
N ALA A 419 15.47 14.78 23.17
CA ALA A 419 15.35 15.23 24.55
C ALA A 419 16.36 14.55 25.49
N LEU A 420 16.44 13.22 25.48
CA LEU A 420 17.38 12.50 26.35
C LEU A 420 18.83 12.85 26.04
N GLY A 421 19.20 12.90 24.76
CA GLY A 421 20.56 13.27 24.35
C GLY A 421 20.94 14.69 24.78
N ARG A 422 20.01 15.64 24.70
CA ARG A 422 20.24 17.01 25.16
C ARG A 422 20.37 17.10 26.69
N MET A 423 19.52 16.39 27.43
CA MET A 423 19.62 16.32 28.90
C MET A 423 20.94 15.66 29.34
N ASP A 424 21.37 14.58 28.68
CA ASP A 424 22.64 13.89 28.96
C ASP A 424 23.86 14.78 28.66
N ARG A 425 23.83 15.59 27.59
CA ARG A 425 24.87 16.62 27.36
C ARG A 425 24.87 17.73 28.39
N ALA A 426 23.72 18.06 29.00
CA ALA A 426 23.58 19.14 29.97
C ALA A 426 23.96 18.73 31.42
N GLY A 427 23.73 17.48 31.81
CA GLY A 427 23.99 17.01 33.18
C GLY A 427 24.15 15.49 33.33
N GLY A 428 24.43 14.77 32.24
CA GLY A 428 24.56 13.32 32.21
C GLY A 428 23.28 12.56 32.53
N VAL A 429 23.42 11.27 32.80
CA VAL A 429 22.33 10.38 33.23
C VAL A 429 21.55 10.94 34.43
N ALA A 430 22.19 11.73 35.31
CA ALA A 430 21.52 12.35 36.46
C ALA A 430 20.49 13.43 36.08
N ALA A 431 20.59 14.05 34.90
CA ALA A 431 19.64 15.08 34.46
C ALA A 431 18.28 14.49 34.07
N HIS A 432 18.27 13.33 33.40
CA HIS A 432 17.06 12.67 32.93
C HIS A 432 16.66 11.43 33.75
N ASP A 433 17.57 10.87 34.55
CA ASP A 433 17.44 9.65 35.36
C ASP A 433 16.70 8.50 34.66
N THR A 434 17.25 8.12 33.49
CA THR A 434 16.70 7.11 32.56
C THR A 434 17.73 6.02 32.38
N ARG A 435 17.32 4.76 32.39
CA ARG A 435 18.22 3.61 32.13
C ARG A 435 18.09 3.03 30.72
N LEU A 436 16.90 3.19 30.12
CA LEU A 436 16.52 2.53 28.88
C LEU A 436 15.73 3.50 27.99
N TYR A 437 16.21 3.70 26.77
CA TYR A 437 15.50 4.34 25.67
C TYR A 437 15.10 3.28 24.63
N VAL A 438 13.82 3.25 24.29
CA VAL A 438 13.22 2.33 23.32
C VAL A 438 12.70 3.10 22.12
N SER A 439 13.28 2.83 20.94
CA SER A 439 12.88 3.38 19.65
C SER A 439 11.94 2.39 18.94
N LEU A 440 10.63 2.66 18.90
CA LEU A 440 9.66 1.84 18.18
C LEU A 440 9.41 2.42 16.78
N ASP A 441 9.97 1.77 15.76
CA ASP A 441 9.78 2.03 14.32
C ASP A 441 9.92 3.53 13.96
N ALA A 442 10.93 4.18 14.53
CA ALA A 442 11.10 5.62 14.49
C ALA A 442 11.85 6.09 13.24
N PRO A 443 11.39 7.17 12.56
CA PRO A 443 12.01 7.68 11.33
C PRO A 443 13.30 8.47 11.59
N HIS A 444 14.37 7.83 12.11
CA HIS A 444 15.65 8.51 12.38
C HIS A 444 16.35 9.01 11.12
N GLN A 445 16.06 8.42 9.95
CA GLN A 445 16.46 8.91 8.62
C GLN A 445 15.23 9.21 7.75
N GLY A 446 14.16 9.71 8.38
CA GLY A 446 12.92 10.08 7.70
C GLY A 446 11.97 8.92 7.38
N ALA A 447 10.88 9.29 6.72
CA ALA A 447 9.74 8.48 6.34
C ALA A 447 9.40 8.70 4.87
N ASN A 448 8.81 7.69 4.23
CA ASN A 448 8.35 7.75 2.85
C ASN A 448 6.83 7.92 2.77
N VAL A 449 6.38 8.80 1.89
CA VAL A 449 5.00 8.80 1.36
C VAL A 449 5.11 8.87 -0.16
N PRO A 450 4.56 7.90 -0.91
CA PRO A 450 4.73 7.82 -2.36
C PRO A 450 4.49 9.15 -3.07
N LEU A 451 5.42 9.59 -3.91
CA LEU A 451 5.29 10.85 -4.67
C LEU A 451 4.02 10.86 -5.52
N GLY A 452 3.54 9.70 -5.98
CA GLY A 452 2.23 9.55 -6.59
C GLY A 452 1.11 10.07 -5.69
N TYR A 453 1.03 9.62 -4.44
CA TYR A 453 0.05 10.09 -3.45
C TYR A 453 0.23 11.57 -3.09
N GLN A 454 1.47 12.07 -3.04
CA GLN A 454 1.71 13.49 -2.79
C GLN A 454 1.23 14.35 -3.96
N ALA A 455 1.61 14.04 -5.20
CA ALA A 455 1.20 14.80 -6.39
C ALA A 455 -0.31 14.77 -6.59
N ALA A 456 -0.89 13.62 -6.30
CA ALA A 456 -2.30 13.44 -6.17
C ALA A 456 -2.86 14.45 -5.13
N ALA A 457 -2.37 14.43 -3.89
CA ALA A 457 -2.74 15.37 -2.83
C ALA A 457 -2.52 16.87 -3.19
N ARG A 458 -1.54 17.21 -4.03
CA ARG A 458 -1.35 18.60 -4.50
C ARG A 458 -2.37 19.00 -5.56
N HIS A 459 -2.71 18.10 -6.49
CA HIS A 459 -3.72 18.36 -7.51
C HIS A 459 -5.10 18.56 -6.86
N ALA A 460 -5.40 17.78 -5.83
CA ALA A 460 -6.55 17.99 -4.94
C ALA A 460 -6.74 19.48 -4.66
N THR A 461 -5.79 20.03 -3.91
CA THR A 461 -5.83 21.35 -3.31
C THR A 461 -5.97 22.44 -4.35
N ARG A 462 -5.27 22.31 -5.48
CA ARG A 462 -5.44 23.25 -6.59
C ARG A 462 -6.86 23.27 -7.11
N ILE A 463 -7.51 22.12 -7.32
CA ILE A 463 -8.89 22.06 -7.83
C ILE A 463 -9.85 22.85 -6.94
N TYR A 464 -9.79 22.73 -5.61
CA TYR A 464 -10.67 23.50 -4.72
C TYR A 464 -10.31 24.98 -4.67
N VAL A 465 -9.02 25.31 -4.60
CA VAL A 465 -8.59 26.71 -4.52
C VAL A 465 -8.94 27.47 -5.81
N SER A 466 -8.79 26.84 -6.99
CA SER A 466 -9.11 27.46 -8.27
C SER A 466 -10.60 27.44 -8.60
N THR A 467 -11.30 26.32 -8.35
CA THR A 467 -12.66 26.12 -8.85
C THR A 467 -13.75 26.21 -7.78
N GLY A 468 -13.43 25.95 -6.51
CA GLY A 468 -14.39 25.75 -5.43
C GLY A 468 -15.24 24.47 -5.56
N LEU A 469 -15.02 23.62 -6.58
CA LEU A 469 -15.99 22.64 -7.06
C LEU A 469 -16.10 21.32 -6.26
N LEU A 470 -15.83 21.29 -4.95
CA LEU A 470 -15.75 20.02 -4.20
C LEU A 470 -16.68 19.93 -2.97
N PRO A 471 -17.99 19.71 -3.21
CA PRO A 471 -19.00 19.23 -2.25
C PRO A 471 -18.59 17.99 -1.42
N LEU A 472 -18.01 17.01 -2.11
CA LEU A 472 -18.04 15.61 -1.72
C LEU A 472 -17.31 15.23 -0.44
N VAL A 473 -16.28 15.99 -0.03
CA VAL A 473 -15.41 15.58 1.09
C VAL A 473 -15.95 15.99 2.44
N GLU A 474 -16.65 17.10 2.37
CA GLU A 474 -17.43 17.74 3.39
C GLU A 474 -18.64 16.82 3.74
N PHE A 475 -19.02 15.91 2.80
CA PHE A 475 -19.88 14.73 3.00
C PHE A 475 -19.15 13.44 3.44
N VAL A 476 -17.82 13.34 3.31
CA VAL A 476 -17.04 12.26 3.96
C VAL A 476 -16.78 12.57 5.44
N GLN A 477 -16.70 13.86 5.80
CA GLN A 477 -16.68 14.31 7.20
C GLN A 477 -17.96 13.95 7.98
N LEU A 478 -19.06 13.65 7.28
CA LEU A 478 -20.31 13.15 7.89
C LEU A 478 -20.16 11.80 8.61
N ILE A 479 -19.24 10.95 8.12
CA ILE A 479 -19.21 9.53 8.51
C ILE A 479 -17.96 9.19 9.34
N ARG A 480 -16.87 9.96 9.19
CA ARG A 480 -15.69 9.91 10.08
C ARG A 480 -15.20 11.31 10.41
N ASN A 481 -15.19 11.65 11.70
CA ASN A 481 -14.62 12.88 12.26
C ASN A 481 -13.24 13.15 11.64
N GLY A 482 -13.12 14.25 10.92
CA GLY A 482 -11.91 14.68 10.24
C GLY A 482 -11.95 16.18 9.94
N PRO A 483 -10.86 16.74 9.43
CA PRO A 483 -10.81 18.15 9.10
C PRO A 483 -11.65 18.36 7.85
N SER A 484 -11.91 19.62 7.53
CA SER A 484 -12.25 19.90 6.15
C SER A 484 -11.15 19.30 5.23
N PRO A 485 -11.51 18.81 4.01
CA PRO A 485 -10.59 18.14 3.08
C PRO A 485 -9.23 18.82 3.02
N LEU A 486 -9.34 20.10 2.68
CA LEU A 486 -8.69 21.24 3.29
C LEU A 486 -7.41 20.95 4.06
N LEU A 487 -7.40 20.55 5.33
CA LEU A 487 -6.12 20.54 6.04
C LEU A 487 -5.25 19.32 5.81
N VAL A 488 -5.77 18.29 5.16
CA VAL A 488 -5.05 17.02 5.01
C VAL A 488 -3.83 17.16 4.11
N THR A 489 -3.90 17.88 2.98
CA THR A 489 -2.73 17.98 2.09
C THR A 489 -1.64 18.86 2.67
N LEU A 490 -2.01 19.74 3.61
CA LEU A 490 -1.10 20.55 4.40
C LEU A 490 -0.46 19.81 5.57
N LEU A 491 -0.93 18.62 5.94
CA LEU A 491 -0.24 17.81 6.95
C LEU A 491 1.15 17.40 6.46
N ALA A 492 1.38 17.32 5.14
CA ALA A 492 2.70 17.19 4.53
C ALA A 492 3.54 18.49 4.56
N ASP A 493 2.95 19.62 4.91
CA ASP A 493 3.59 20.94 5.01
C ASP A 493 3.74 21.43 6.46
N GLN A 494 3.18 20.71 7.43
CA GLN A 494 3.47 20.96 8.84
C GLN A 494 4.94 20.68 9.16
N PRO A 495 5.55 21.39 10.12
CA PRO A 495 6.96 21.29 10.42
C PRO A 495 7.48 19.85 10.58
N ALA A 496 6.81 19.01 11.39
CA ALA A 496 7.23 17.63 11.59
C ALA A 496 7.29 16.82 10.30
N ALA A 497 6.30 16.96 9.42
CA ALA A 497 6.27 16.24 8.15
C ALA A 497 7.34 16.76 7.18
N ARG A 498 7.60 18.08 7.16
CA ARG A 498 8.69 18.66 6.36
C ARG A 498 10.08 18.23 6.84
N GLN A 499 10.24 18.03 8.15
CA GLN A 499 11.49 17.54 8.75
C GLN A 499 11.69 16.03 8.57
N LEU A 500 10.63 15.25 8.35
CA LEU A 500 10.70 13.78 8.29
C LEU A 500 10.46 13.17 6.91
N LEU A 501 9.81 13.83 5.96
CA LEU A 501 9.61 13.25 4.62
C LEU A 501 10.92 13.28 3.81
N ILE A 502 11.39 12.10 3.40
CA ILE A 502 12.64 11.93 2.61
C ILE A 502 12.51 12.65 1.25
N GLU A 503 11.42 12.34 0.56
CA GLU A 503 11.01 12.97 -0.69
C GLU A 503 9.70 13.72 -0.46
N ARG A 504 9.68 15.01 -0.79
CA ARG A 504 8.49 15.87 -0.64
C ARG A 504 8.36 16.85 -1.79
N ILE A 505 7.12 17.04 -2.24
CA ILE A 505 6.76 18.13 -3.14
C ILE A 505 5.91 19.21 -2.47
N ASP A 506 6.12 20.46 -2.88
CA ASP A 506 5.33 21.63 -2.48
C ASP A 506 3.97 21.70 -3.21
N LEU A 507 3.15 22.72 -2.91
CA LEU A 507 1.91 23.03 -3.64
C LEU A 507 2.16 23.43 -5.12
N GLY A 508 3.41 23.78 -5.46
CA GLY A 508 3.94 24.04 -6.79
C GLY A 508 4.09 22.78 -7.66
N PHE A 509 4.19 21.59 -7.04
CA PHE A 509 4.73 20.33 -7.60
C PHE A 509 6.26 20.36 -7.82
N ASN A 510 6.97 21.26 -7.15
CA ASN A 510 8.43 21.28 -7.08
C ASN A 510 8.91 20.44 -5.89
N GLU A 511 10.10 19.87 -5.99
CA GLU A 511 10.80 19.24 -4.85
C GLU A 511 11.11 20.28 -3.77
N ASP A 512 10.85 19.97 -2.50
CA ASP A 512 11.22 20.79 -1.33
C ASP A 512 11.66 19.88 -0.18
N ASN A 513 12.83 19.25 -0.39
CA ASN A 513 13.52 18.36 0.55
C ASN A 513 14.52 19.12 1.46
N ALA A 514 14.68 20.43 1.28
CA ALA A 514 15.63 21.24 2.05
C ALA A 514 15.37 21.22 3.58
N PRO A 515 14.12 21.24 4.09
CA PRO A 515 13.85 21.14 5.52
C PRO A 515 14.26 19.79 6.12
N TYR A 516 14.07 18.69 5.38
CA TYR A 516 14.54 17.35 5.76
C TYR A 516 16.07 17.31 5.82
N GLN A 517 16.76 17.80 4.78
CA GLN A 517 18.23 17.84 4.73
C GLN A 517 18.83 18.67 5.88
N GLN A 518 18.25 19.84 6.18
CA GLN A 518 18.65 20.68 7.32
C GLN A 518 18.42 19.98 8.65
N PHE A 519 17.25 19.34 8.84
CA PHE A 519 16.96 18.61 10.06
C PHE A 519 17.88 17.40 10.26
N MET A 520 18.21 16.64 9.22
CA MET A 520 19.16 15.53 9.32
C MET A 520 20.55 15.99 9.77
N GLN A 521 21.03 17.13 9.25
CA GLN A 521 22.29 17.74 9.69
C GLN A 521 22.21 18.20 11.17
N GLU A 522 21.09 18.78 11.60
CA GLU A 522 20.85 19.19 12.98
C GLU A 522 20.77 17.98 13.94
N LEU A 523 20.08 16.92 13.53
CA LEU A 523 19.90 15.67 14.28
C LEU A 523 21.21 14.93 14.54
N GLN A 524 22.19 15.08 13.64
CA GLN A 524 23.56 14.58 13.79
C GLN A 524 24.42 15.48 14.69
N THR A 525 24.37 16.80 14.48
CA THR A 525 25.33 17.73 15.09
C THR A 525 24.89 18.28 16.45
N GLN A 526 23.60 18.42 16.69
CA GLN A 526 23.03 19.05 17.89
C GLN A 526 22.20 18.09 18.74
N TRP A 527 21.66 17.02 18.15
CA TRP A 527 20.74 16.06 18.81
C TRP A 527 21.19 14.59 18.74
N ALA A 528 22.49 14.37 19.00
CA ALA A 528 23.06 13.03 19.18
C ALA A 528 22.34 12.25 20.30
N TYR A 529 22.35 10.91 20.19
CA TYR A 529 21.79 9.98 21.18
C TYR A 529 22.35 10.22 22.60
N PRO A 530 21.58 9.90 23.65
CA PRO A 530 22.09 9.87 25.02
C PRO A 530 23.18 8.81 25.16
N ALA A 531 24.29 9.19 25.79
CA ALA A 531 25.37 8.28 26.17
C ALA A 531 25.05 7.60 27.50
N ASN A 532 25.80 6.56 27.84
CA ASN A 532 25.77 5.87 29.14
C ASN A 532 24.42 5.24 29.56
N ILE A 533 23.40 5.24 28.69
CA ILE A 533 22.16 4.48 28.86
C ILE A 533 22.08 3.34 27.82
N ARG A 534 21.10 2.45 28.01
CA ARG A 534 20.77 1.42 27.02
C ARG A 534 19.80 1.99 25.97
N ASN A 535 20.25 2.10 24.73
CA ASN A 535 19.48 2.50 23.56
C ASN A 535 19.15 1.25 22.73
N ILE A 536 17.87 0.96 22.52
CA ILE A 536 17.42 -0.19 21.72
C ILE A 536 16.36 0.21 20.69
N ALA A 537 16.25 -0.57 19.61
CA ALA A 537 15.27 -0.33 18.55
C ALA A 537 14.43 -1.55 18.16
N ILE A 538 13.19 -1.27 17.78
CA ILE A 538 12.29 -2.21 17.11
C ILE A 538 12.05 -1.63 15.71
N SER A 539 12.35 -2.41 14.67
CA SER A 539 11.95 -2.11 13.29
C SER A 539 10.78 -3.02 12.91
N ASN A 540 9.68 -2.45 12.45
CA ASN A 540 8.59 -3.20 11.82
C ASN A 540 8.93 -3.60 10.37
N GLY A 541 10.09 -3.20 9.84
CA GLY A 541 10.68 -3.77 8.62
C GLY A 541 11.35 -5.13 8.86
N ASN A 542 11.25 -6.03 7.88
CA ASN A 542 11.54 -7.45 8.08
C ASN A 542 13.00 -7.88 8.01
N GLU A 543 13.35 -8.88 8.82
CA GLU A 543 14.71 -9.45 8.89
C GLU A 543 15.19 -10.05 7.56
N CYS A 544 14.26 -10.59 6.76
CA CYS A 544 14.60 -11.30 5.52
C CYS A 544 14.91 -10.38 4.34
N ALA A 545 14.75 -9.06 4.50
CA ALA A 545 14.87 -8.04 3.46
C ALA A 545 13.92 -8.27 2.27
N ILE A 546 12.68 -8.70 2.56
CA ILE A 546 11.63 -8.87 1.57
C ILE A 546 10.94 -7.52 1.32
N ASP A 547 10.88 -7.09 0.06
CA ASP A 547 10.14 -5.91 -0.37
C ASP A 547 8.64 -6.00 -0.04
N GLN A 548 7.93 -4.88 -0.19
CA GLN A 548 6.47 -4.83 -0.17
C GLN A 548 5.87 -5.65 -1.32
N GLU A 549 4.57 -5.89 -1.28
CA GLU A 549 3.85 -6.90 -2.10
C GLU A 549 3.73 -6.56 -3.60
N PHE A 550 4.48 -5.59 -4.12
CA PHE A 550 4.38 -5.03 -5.47
C PHE A 550 5.74 -4.53 -5.98
N ALA A 551 5.92 -4.53 -7.30
CA ALA A 551 7.18 -4.12 -7.92
C ALA A 551 7.30 -2.58 -8.07
N PRO A 552 8.53 -2.03 -8.14
CA PRO A 552 8.77 -0.63 -8.47
C PRO A 552 8.02 -0.19 -9.74
N GLY A 553 7.44 1.01 -9.73
CA GLY A 553 6.64 1.54 -10.84
C GLY A 553 5.21 0.98 -10.97
N SER A 554 4.79 0.03 -10.12
CA SER A 554 3.42 -0.51 -10.16
C SER A 554 2.37 0.56 -9.86
N THR A 555 1.16 0.39 -10.42
CA THR A 555 -0.01 1.19 -10.02
C THR A 555 -0.29 0.99 -8.53
N LEU A 556 -0.44 2.10 -7.82
CA LEU A 556 -0.85 2.15 -6.42
C LEU A 556 -2.36 2.39 -6.28
N ILE A 557 -2.94 3.21 -7.15
CA ILE A 557 -4.39 3.42 -7.25
C ILE A 557 -4.72 3.63 -8.72
N TYR A 558 -5.74 2.93 -9.20
CA TYR A 558 -6.39 3.28 -10.46
C TYR A 558 -7.89 3.38 -10.22
N HIS A 559 -8.48 4.49 -10.63
CA HIS A 559 -9.92 4.69 -10.59
C HIS A 559 -10.37 5.38 -11.86
N TYR A 560 -11.16 4.68 -12.67
CA TYR A 560 -11.88 5.25 -13.80
C TYR A 560 -13.38 5.10 -13.56
N ARG A 561 -14.14 6.19 -13.70
CA ARG A 561 -15.60 6.19 -13.57
C ARG A 561 -16.23 7.12 -14.60
N SER A 562 -17.25 6.63 -15.29
CA SER A 562 -18.11 7.41 -16.19
C SER A 562 -19.57 7.22 -15.78
N THR A 563 -20.27 8.31 -15.46
CA THR A 563 -21.68 8.25 -15.01
C THR A 563 -22.51 9.40 -15.57
N LYS A 564 -23.84 9.21 -15.62
CA LYS A 564 -24.82 10.19 -16.08
C LYS A 564 -25.77 10.54 -14.94
N THR A 565 -25.95 11.82 -14.65
CA THR A 565 -26.82 12.31 -13.56
C THR A 565 -27.74 13.44 -14.01
N ARG A 566 -28.75 13.78 -13.21
CA ARG A 566 -29.65 14.93 -13.48
C ARG A 566 -29.09 16.19 -12.84
N PHE A 567 -28.51 16.08 -11.65
CA PHE A 567 -27.74 17.13 -10.97
C PHE A 567 -26.35 16.64 -10.50
N ILE A 568 -25.52 17.54 -9.98
CA ILE A 568 -24.31 17.16 -9.23
C ILE A 568 -24.69 16.60 -7.85
N GLY A 569 -25.78 17.07 -7.22
CA GLY A 569 -26.32 16.47 -5.98
C GLY A 569 -26.60 14.96 -6.09
N ASP A 570 -27.20 14.49 -7.18
CA ASP A 570 -27.42 13.05 -7.41
C ASP A 570 -26.11 12.24 -7.48
N LEU A 571 -25.04 12.86 -7.99
CA LEU A 571 -23.71 12.27 -8.10
C LEU A 571 -23.12 12.02 -6.71
N ILE A 572 -23.39 12.93 -5.76
CA ILE A 572 -22.94 12.89 -4.37
C ILE A 572 -23.60 11.70 -3.65
N PHE A 573 -24.94 11.62 -3.71
CA PHE A 573 -25.68 10.49 -3.14
C PHE A 573 -25.32 9.14 -3.77
N MET A 574 -25.04 9.09 -5.07
CA MET A 574 -24.66 7.84 -5.76
C MET A 574 -23.20 7.42 -5.53
N LEU A 575 -22.32 8.33 -5.08
CA LEU A 575 -20.96 8.01 -4.62
C LEU A 575 -20.95 7.59 -3.15
N GLY A 576 -21.77 8.23 -2.29
CA GLY A 576 -21.87 7.90 -0.86
C GLY A 576 -22.76 6.69 -0.55
N GLY A 577 -23.83 6.47 -1.33
CA GLY A 577 -24.80 5.39 -1.12
C GLY A 577 -24.19 3.98 -1.20
N ALA A 578 -23.11 3.84 -1.95
CA ALA A 578 -22.24 2.66 -2.00
C ALA A 578 -21.72 2.20 -0.62
N ILE A 579 -21.55 3.15 0.30
CA ILE A 579 -20.95 2.95 1.63
C ILE A 579 -22.03 2.90 2.72
N LEU A 580 -23.18 3.57 2.50
CA LEU A 580 -24.28 3.72 3.47
C LEU A 580 -25.35 2.63 3.42
N GLY A 581 -25.45 1.85 2.33
CA GLY A 581 -26.47 0.80 2.16
C GLY A 581 -26.50 -0.28 3.26
N GLY A 582 -25.45 -0.40 4.08
CA GLY A 582 -25.39 -1.31 5.21
C GLY A 582 -25.71 -0.72 6.59
N LEU A 583 -25.99 0.59 6.73
CA LEU A 583 -26.13 1.24 8.05
C LEU A 583 -27.36 2.14 8.23
N THR A 584 -28.05 2.57 7.17
CA THR A 584 -29.27 3.38 7.29
C THR A 584 -30.41 2.81 6.47
N ASN A 585 -31.39 2.18 7.15
CA ASN A 585 -32.68 1.75 6.58
C ASN A 585 -33.59 2.95 6.26
N SER A 586 -33.12 3.89 5.45
CA SER A 586 -33.81 5.16 5.15
C SER A 586 -33.70 5.51 3.66
N PRO A 587 -34.82 5.50 2.91
CA PRO A 587 -34.82 5.70 1.46
C PRO A 587 -34.80 7.20 1.11
N PHE A 588 -33.65 7.86 1.26
CA PHE A 588 -33.47 9.24 0.81
C PHE A 588 -33.22 9.33 -0.70
N PHE A 589 -34.27 9.00 -1.46
CA PHE A 589 -34.46 9.47 -2.84
C PHE A 589 -35.19 10.81 -2.78
N ILE A 590 -34.65 11.85 -3.42
CA ILE A 590 -35.38 13.10 -3.69
C ILE A 590 -35.69 13.16 -5.19
N PRO A 591 -36.88 12.73 -5.63
CA PRO A 591 -37.24 12.73 -7.05
C PRO A 591 -37.99 14.01 -7.42
N PHE A 592 -37.32 15.09 -7.83
CA PHE A 592 -37.97 16.15 -8.63
C PHE A 592 -37.05 16.70 -9.72
N ALA A 593 -37.66 17.29 -10.75
CA ALA A 593 -37.07 17.43 -12.07
C ALA A 593 -36.85 18.87 -12.50
N ILE A 594 -35.64 19.16 -12.95
CA ILE A 594 -35.36 20.09 -14.03
C ILE A 594 -34.73 19.22 -15.15
N PRO A 595 -35.18 19.29 -16.42
CA PRO A 595 -34.72 18.35 -17.46
C PRO A 595 -33.23 18.43 -17.82
N GLY A 596 -32.80 17.64 -18.80
CA GLY A 596 -31.39 17.56 -19.24
C GLY A 596 -30.62 16.40 -18.60
N SER A 597 -29.52 16.01 -19.24
CA SER A 597 -28.67 14.90 -18.79
C SER A 597 -27.22 15.35 -18.74
N ASN A 598 -26.61 15.24 -17.56
CA ASN A 598 -25.19 15.52 -17.35
C ASN A 598 -24.37 14.24 -17.49
N LYS A 599 -23.09 14.36 -17.84
CA LYS A 599 -22.10 13.27 -17.76
C LYS A 599 -20.92 13.73 -16.91
N PHE A 600 -20.40 12.84 -16.08
CA PHE A 600 -19.17 13.05 -15.30
C PHE A 600 -18.18 11.91 -15.60
N GLU A 601 -16.93 12.26 -15.84
CA GLU A 601 -15.82 11.34 -16.08
C GLU A 601 -14.68 11.68 -15.13
N LEU A 602 -14.23 10.69 -14.36
CA LEU A 602 -13.07 10.76 -13.46
C LEU A 602 -12.05 9.72 -13.91
N THR A 603 -10.80 10.14 -14.08
CA THR A 603 -9.65 9.24 -14.19
C THR A 603 -8.62 9.61 -13.14
N LEU A 604 -8.15 8.59 -12.43
CA LEU A 604 -7.04 8.63 -11.51
C LEU A 604 -6.13 7.46 -11.83
N ASP A 605 -4.83 7.74 -11.91
CA ASP A 605 -3.77 6.76 -11.87
C ASP A 605 -2.65 7.32 -10.98
N THR A 606 -2.31 6.59 -9.91
CA THR A 606 -1.09 6.83 -9.12
C THR A 606 -0.22 5.60 -9.21
N LYS A 607 1.09 5.81 -9.31
CA LYS A 607 2.08 4.73 -9.39
C LYS A 607 3.18 4.94 -8.37
N ALA A 608 3.81 3.83 -8.00
CA ALA A 608 5.00 3.82 -7.18
C ALA A 608 6.19 4.41 -7.95
N LEU A 609 7.25 4.79 -7.22
CA LEU A 609 8.54 5.08 -7.81
C LEU A 609 9.10 3.85 -8.54
N ALA A 610 9.56 4.06 -9.77
CA ALA A 610 10.30 3.06 -10.53
C ALA A 610 11.79 3.07 -10.16
N ASN A 611 12.54 2.04 -10.56
CA ASN A 611 13.99 2.00 -10.41
C ASN A 611 14.64 3.16 -11.16
N GLY A 612 15.27 4.09 -10.44
CA GLY A 612 15.86 5.30 -11.01
C GLY A 612 14.88 6.45 -11.23
N GLY A 613 13.65 6.36 -10.70
CA GLY A 613 12.64 7.42 -10.80
C GLY A 613 12.20 7.73 -12.23
N GLY A 614 11.91 9.00 -12.53
CA GLY A 614 11.57 9.50 -13.87
C GLY A 614 10.19 9.09 -14.41
N ASN A 615 9.54 8.08 -13.81
CA ASN A 615 8.25 7.56 -14.26
C ASN A 615 7.09 8.52 -13.93
N GLN A 616 6.00 8.43 -14.71
CA GLN A 616 4.74 9.06 -14.34
C GLN A 616 4.20 8.37 -13.07
N VAL A 617 4.28 9.08 -11.93
CA VAL A 617 3.74 8.61 -10.65
C VAL A 617 2.32 9.11 -10.41
N TYR A 618 1.84 10.08 -11.19
CA TYR A 618 0.48 10.58 -11.06
C TYR A 618 -0.11 11.09 -12.39
N TYR A 619 -1.37 10.71 -12.63
CA TYR A 619 -2.28 11.31 -13.60
C TYR A 619 -3.67 11.45 -12.97
N GLY A 620 -4.28 12.64 -13.09
CA GLY A 620 -5.63 12.89 -12.62
C GLY A 620 -6.39 13.80 -13.57
N ASN A 621 -7.56 13.36 -14.03
CA ASN A 621 -8.46 14.13 -14.89
C ASN A 621 -9.90 14.06 -14.37
N ILE A 622 -10.55 15.23 -14.33
CA ILE A 622 -11.99 15.37 -14.08
C ILE A 622 -12.58 16.11 -15.27
N LYS A 623 -13.60 15.51 -15.87
CA LYS A 623 -14.32 16.06 -17.02
C LYS A 623 -15.82 15.99 -16.77
N TYR A 624 -16.50 17.08 -17.10
CA TYR A 624 -17.93 17.25 -16.87
C TYR A 624 -18.61 17.73 -18.15
N THR A 625 -19.77 17.17 -18.43
CA THR A 625 -20.62 17.56 -19.57
C THR A 625 -21.98 18.00 -19.05
N LYS A 626 -22.32 19.29 -19.15
CA LYS A 626 -23.67 19.82 -18.86
C LYS A 626 -24.49 19.88 -20.15
N LYS A 627 -25.79 19.59 -20.09
CA LYS A 627 -26.74 19.99 -21.14
C LYS A 627 -27.49 21.23 -20.71
N VAL A 628 -27.18 22.38 -21.30
CA VAL A 628 -27.91 23.63 -21.02
C VAL A 628 -29.20 23.65 -21.85
N LEU A 629 -30.30 24.02 -21.19
CA LEU A 629 -31.67 24.05 -21.73
C LEU A 629 -32.01 22.80 -22.57
N TRP A 630 -31.65 21.62 -22.04
CA TRP A 630 -31.94 20.29 -22.60
C TRP A 630 -31.23 19.93 -23.92
N LEU A 631 -30.72 20.92 -24.67
CA LEU A 631 -30.37 20.79 -26.09
C LEU A 631 -28.85 20.67 -26.35
N VAL A 632 -28.02 21.49 -25.71
CA VAL A 632 -26.59 21.62 -26.08
C VAL A 632 -25.66 20.97 -25.04
N PRO A 633 -24.94 19.88 -25.37
CA PRO A 633 -23.96 19.26 -24.48
C PRO A 633 -22.61 20.00 -24.52
N VAL A 634 -22.23 20.64 -23.42
CA VAL A 634 -20.94 21.33 -23.26
C VAL A 634 -20.05 20.50 -22.36
N SER A 635 -18.90 20.06 -22.87
CA SER A 635 -17.89 19.35 -22.08
C SER A 635 -16.74 20.27 -21.67
N ILE A 636 -16.43 20.29 -20.38
CA ILE A 636 -15.28 21.01 -19.80
C ILE A 636 -14.37 20.01 -19.07
N ASN A 637 -13.06 20.22 -19.15
CA ASN A 637 -12.13 19.58 -18.22
C ASN A 637 -12.08 20.45 -16.97
N ILE A 638 -12.70 19.98 -15.87
CA ILE A 638 -12.65 20.64 -14.57
C ILE A 638 -11.22 20.60 -14.01
N ALA A 639 -10.51 19.50 -14.26
CA ALA A 639 -9.17 19.29 -13.76
C ALA A 639 -8.38 18.39 -14.72
N ASN A 640 -7.09 18.66 -14.92
CA ASN A 640 -6.20 17.78 -15.68
C ASN A 640 -4.75 18.01 -15.23
N ARG A 641 -4.12 16.99 -14.66
CA ARG A 641 -2.73 17.07 -14.18
C ARG A 641 -2.01 15.76 -14.40
N THR A 642 -0.77 15.89 -14.81
CA THR A 642 0.23 14.81 -14.82
C THR A 642 1.38 15.24 -13.94
N TYR A 643 1.99 14.30 -13.21
CA TYR A 643 3.26 14.52 -12.53
C TYR A 643 4.16 13.29 -12.69
N ASN A 644 5.40 13.54 -13.06
CA ASN A 644 6.46 12.55 -13.20
C ASN A 644 7.42 12.70 -12.04
N ALA A 645 7.89 11.58 -11.48
CA ALA A 645 8.90 11.62 -10.44
C ALA A 645 10.23 12.17 -10.97
N PRO A 646 11.05 12.79 -10.11
CA PRO A 646 12.44 13.14 -10.44
C PRO A 646 13.24 11.90 -10.88
N SER A 647 14.25 12.11 -11.73
CA SER A 647 15.17 11.05 -12.15
C SER A 647 16.27 10.82 -11.10
N GLY A 648 16.72 9.57 -10.97
CA GLY A 648 17.76 9.17 -10.01
C GLY A 648 17.24 8.71 -8.65
N LEU A 649 15.94 8.83 -8.38
CA LEU A 649 15.34 8.39 -7.12
C LEU A 649 15.36 6.86 -6.97
N LEU A 650 15.47 6.41 -5.72
CA LEU A 650 15.31 5.01 -5.33
C LEU A 650 13.82 4.65 -5.21
N PRO A 651 13.43 3.38 -5.41
CA PRO A 651 12.05 2.90 -5.26
C PRO A 651 11.61 2.80 -3.78
N PHE A 652 11.57 3.93 -3.07
CA PHE A 652 11.26 3.98 -1.64
C PHE A 652 9.93 3.34 -1.26
N ASP A 653 8.98 3.24 -2.19
CA ASP A 653 7.65 2.68 -1.93
C ASP A 653 7.66 1.16 -1.67
N THR A 654 8.66 0.44 -2.20
CA THR A 654 8.71 -1.04 -2.19
C THR A 654 9.69 -1.63 -1.19
N TYR A 655 10.61 -0.86 -0.61
CA TYR A 655 11.66 -1.44 0.25
C TYR A 655 11.15 -2.10 1.55
N PRO A 656 11.95 -2.98 2.17
CA PRO A 656 11.67 -3.56 3.49
C PRO A 656 11.52 -2.46 4.55
N GLY A 657 10.45 -2.53 5.33
CA GLY A 657 10.09 -1.44 6.24
C GLY A 657 8.72 -1.62 6.89
N GLY A 658 8.52 -0.96 8.02
CA GLY A 658 7.22 -0.81 8.65
C GLY A 658 6.23 -0.22 7.66
N PHE A 659 5.22 -1.00 7.29
CA PHE A 659 4.30 -0.60 6.23
C PHE A 659 3.19 0.28 6.79
N TYR A 660 2.68 1.16 5.93
CA TYR A 660 1.42 1.83 6.17
C TYR A 660 0.30 1.15 5.40
N THR A 661 -0.83 0.85 6.05
CA THR A 661 -2.03 0.35 5.36
C THR A 661 -3.01 1.47 5.04
N VAL A 662 -3.22 1.67 3.75
CA VAL A 662 -4.35 2.40 3.21
C VAL A 662 -5.61 1.56 3.33
N SER A 663 -6.51 1.97 4.21
CA SER A 663 -7.83 1.38 4.37
C SER A 663 -8.91 2.37 3.94
N LEU A 664 -9.73 1.98 2.96
CA LEU A 664 -11.02 2.61 2.75
C LEU A 664 -11.96 2.08 3.84
N ALA A 665 -12.70 2.98 4.48
CA ALA A 665 -13.74 2.58 5.42
C ALA A 665 -14.83 1.79 4.67
N ASN A 666 -15.23 0.65 5.24
CA ASN A 666 -16.01 -0.41 4.59
C ASN A 666 -15.27 -1.06 3.39
N GLN A 667 -14.79 -2.28 3.63
CA GLN A 667 -14.31 -3.16 2.56
C GLN A 667 -15.43 -3.37 1.53
N PRO A 668 -15.18 -3.26 0.21
CA PRO A 668 -16.10 -3.73 -0.82
C PRO A 668 -16.14 -5.29 -0.91
N GLY A 669 -16.03 -5.97 0.24
CA GLY A 669 -16.10 -7.42 0.40
C GLY A 669 -17.44 -7.91 0.95
N SER A 670 -18.30 -7.00 1.42
CA SER A 670 -19.67 -7.31 1.87
C SER A 670 -20.76 -6.51 1.14
N VAL A 671 -20.40 -5.76 0.09
CA VAL A 671 -21.38 -5.26 -0.91
C VAL A 671 -21.58 -6.30 -2.00
N SER A 672 -21.75 -7.55 -1.58
CA SER A 672 -22.24 -8.62 -2.45
C SER A 672 -23.68 -8.32 -2.81
N GLN A 673 -23.93 -8.05 -4.10
CA GLN A 673 -25.26 -7.86 -4.67
C GLN A 673 -26.08 -6.71 -4.05
N ASP A 674 -25.88 -5.46 -4.50
CA ASP A 674 -27.03 -4.56 -4.64
C ASP A 674 -26.76 -3.35 -5.56
N TRP A 675 -27.69 -3.12 -6.51
CA TRP A 675 -27.91 -2.00 -7.46
C TRP A 675 -26.76 -1.20 -8.12
N MET A 676 -25.50 -1.39 -7.75
CA MET A 676 -24.37 -0.47 -8.00
C MET A 676 -23.55 -0.77 -9.28
N PHE A 677 -23.84 -1.89 -9.96
CA PHE A 677 -23.04 -2.43 -11.07
C PHE A 677 -23.61 -2.13 -12.47
N SER A 678 -24.35 -1.02 -12.64
CA SER A 678 -25.00 -0.62 -13.91
C SER A 678 -24.23 0.44 -14.72
N TYR A 679 -22.97 0.71 -14.39
CA TYR A 679 -22.13 1.77 -15.00
C TYR A 679 -20.67 1.35 -15.18
N ASP A 680 -19.97 1.95 -16.16
CA ASP A 680 -18.54 1.76 -16.38
C ASP A 680 -17.72 2.30 -15.20
N ASN A 681 -17.19 1.39 -14.38
CA ASN A 681 -16.37 1.67 -13.22
C ASN A 681 -15.23 0.63 -13.11
N SER A 682 -13.99 1.12 -13.04
CA SER A 682 -12.79 0.30 -12.83
C SER A 682 -12.04 0.86 -11.62
N PHE A 683 -11.89 0.07 -10.57
CA PHE A 683 -11.22 0.47 -9.34
C PHE A 683 -10.19 -0.56 -8.88
N PHE A 684 -8.97 -0.11 -8.63
CA PHE A 684 -7.87 -0.88 -8.06
C PHE A 684 -7.13 -0.04 -7.00
N ILE A 685 -6.69 -0.71 -5.93
CA ILE A 685 -5.92 -0.11 -4.84
C ILE A 685 -4.87 -1.10 -4.31
N GLN A 686 -3.60 -0.72 -4.42
CA GLN A 686 -2.54 -1.31 -3.62
C GLN A 686 -2.63 -0.73 -2.21
N ARG A 687 -2.84 -1.60 -1.23
CA ARG A 687 -3.21 -1.18 0.14
C ARG A 687 -2.02 -0.86 1.03
N ARG A 688 -0.81 -1.25 0.65
CA ARG A 688 0.40 -1.17 1.49
C ARG A 688 1.53 -0.56 0.69
N PHE A 689 2.39 0.21 1.37
CA PHE A 689 3.67 0.70 0.90
C PHE A 689 4.62 0.85 2.09
N ALA A 690 5.92 0.90 1.83
CA ALA A 690 6.93 1.09 2.85
C ALA A 690 6.87 2.53 3.38
N PHE A 691 6.61 2.67 4.68
CA PHE A 691 6.45 3.98 5.32
C PHE A 691 7.70 4.36 6.12
N ILE A 692 8.16 3.48 7.03
CA ILE A 692 9.48 3.59 7.67
C ILE A 692 10.36 2.45 7.19
N HIS A 693 11.41 2.73 6.44
CA HIS A 693 12.36 1.70 6.00
C HIS A 693 13.14 1.12 7.18
N THR A 694 13.55 -0.14 7.10
CA THR A 694 14.40 -0.79 8.12
C THR A 694 15.69 0.03 8.37
N THR A 695 16.25 0.62 7.32
CA THR A 695 17.43 1.51 7.37
C THR A 695 17.20 2.77 8.21
N SER A 696 16.01 3.37 8.12
CA SER A 696 15.62 4.54 8.92
C SER A 696 15.27 4.17 10.35
N ALA A 697 14.51 3.09 10.56
CA ALA A 697 14.13 2.59 11.89
C ALA A 697 15.34 2.26 12.78
N LEU A 698 16.43 1.75 12.17
CA LEU A 698 17.66 1.35 12.85
C LEU A 698 18.80 2.38 12.75
N ASP A 699 18.55 3.56 12.15
CA ASP A 699 19.55 4.62 11.88
C ASP A 699 20.88 4.08 11.29
N ILE A 700 20.75 3.28 10.23
CA ILE A 700 21.88 2.57 9.59
C ILE A 700 22.89 3.57 9.03
N GLY A 701 24.14 3.49 9.47
CA GLY A 701 25.16 4.47 9.08
C GLY A 701 24.95 5.88 9.63
N GLN A 702 24.01 6.06 10.56
CA GLN A 702 23.79 7.28 11.36
C GLN A 702 23.53 8.55 10.52
N GLY A 703 23.00 8.37 9.29
CA GLY A 703 22.88 9.40 8.25
C GLY A 703 24.22 9.98 7.74
N ASN A 704 25.36 9.52 8.25
CA ASN A 704 26.70 9.98 7.85
C ASN A 704 27.20 9.29 6.57
N THR A 705 26.56 8.18 6.20
CA THR A 705 26.86 7.39 5.00
C THR A 705 25.65 7.37 4.09
N ALA A 706 25.86 7.59 2.78
CA ALA A 706 24.77 7.50 1.80
C ALA A 706 24.26 6.05 1.70
N ILE A 707 22.95 5.87 1.89
CA ILE A 707 22.27 4.58 1.82
C ILE A 707 21.83 4.31 0.38
N THR A 708 22.29 3.21 -0.20
CA THR A 708 21.98 2.82 -1.58
C THR A 708 20.98 1.66 -1.62
N ASN A 709 20.59 1.23 -2.83
CA ASN A 709 19.74 0.05 -3.02
C ASN A 709 20.29 -1.22 -2.33
N THR A 710 21.61 -1.33 -2.18
CA THR A 710 22.27 -2.45 -1.48
C THR A 710 21.88 -2.49 -0.01
N GLU A 711 21.90 -1.34 0.67
CA GLU A 711 21.58 -1.25 2.09
C GLU A 711 20.06 -1.36 2.33
N TYR A 712 19.24 -0.73 1.47
CA TYR A 712 17.78 -0.89 1.57
C TYR A 712 17.32 -2.35 1.39
N THR A 713 18.04 -3.16 0.61
CA THR A 713 17.76 -4.60 0.42
C THR A 713 18.65 -5.53 1.27
N ALA A 714 19.36 -4.98 2.27
CA ALA A 714 20.17 -5.76 3.21
C ALA A 714 19.35 -6.35 4.36
N ARG A 715 19.81 -7.49 4.90
CA ARG A 715 19.22 -8.13 6.08
C ARG A 715 19.80 -7.54 7.36
N TYR A 716 18.94 -7.02 8.22
CA TYR A 716 19.31 -6.49 9.53
C TYR A 716 18.88 -7.45 10.64
N ILE A 717 19.86 -8.10 11.28
CA ILE A 717 19.67 -9.20 12.23
C ILE A 717 20.25 -8.75 13.58
N GLY A 718 19.45 -8.77 14.65
CA GLY A 718 19.87 -8.30 15.98
C GLY A 718 21.10 -9.03 16.52
N ALA A 719 21.22 -10.35 16.28
CA ALA A 719 22.38 -11.14 16.69
C ALA A 719 23.64 -10.92 15.85
N THR A 720 23.54 -10.31 14.66
CA THR A 720 24.70 -9.96 13.81
C THR A 720 24.53 -8.53 13.26
N PRO A 721 24.71 -7.49 14.10
CA PRO A 721 24.57 -6.10 13.68
C PRO A 721 25.51 -5.72 12.52
N PRO A 722 25.11 -4.76 11.66
CA PRO A 722 25.95 -4.30 10.57
C PRO A 722 27.23 -3.62 11.09
N ALA A 723 28.34 -3.83 10.38
CA ALA A 723 29.64 -3.23 10.68
C ALA A 723 29.77 -1.80 10.12
N PRO A 724 30.71 -0.97 10.63
CA PRO A 724 31.02 0.32 10.04
C PRO A 724 31.39 0.21 8.55
N PRO A 725 30.99 1.17 7.69
CA PRO A 725 30.37 2.45 8.03
C PRO A 725 28.84 2.41 8.22
N PHE A 726 28.20 1.25 8.04
CA PHE A 726 26.74 1.09 8.10
C PHE A 726 26.23 0.61 9.47
N ASN A 727 27.03 0.73 10.52
CA ASN A 727 26.62 0.30 11.86
C ASN A 727 25.48 1.17 12.40
N THR A 728 24.62 0.54 13.19
CA THR A 728 23.55 1.19 13.95
C THR A 728 24.10 1.83 15.24
N PRO A 729 23.47 2.90 15.77
CA PRO A 729 23.78 3.44 17.10
C PRO A 729 23.12 2.67 18.26
N PHE A 730 22.22 1.72 17.99
CA PHE A 730 21.52 0.94 19.02
C PHE A 730 22.37 -0.24 19.53
N GLN A 731 22.41 -0.45 20.85
CA GLN A 731 23.17 -1.58 21.44
C GLN A 731 22.49 -2.94 21.26
N ASN A 732 21.19 -2.97 20.99
CA ASN A 732 20.45 -4.15 20.54
C ASN A 732 19.23 -3.70 19.71
N PHE A 733 18.78 -4.54 18.77
CA PHE A 733 17.56 -4.30 18.02
C PHE A 733 16.89 -5.60 17.59
N THR A 734 15.60 -5.51 17.26
CA THR A 734 14.85 -6.58 16.59
C THR A 734 14.19 -6.06 15.32
N THR A 735 14.06 -6.94 14.33
CA THR A 735 13.35 -6.72 13.07
C THR A 735 12.11 -7.62 12.98
N ALA A 736 11.15 -7.24 12.14
CA ALA A 736 9.91 -7.98 11.96
C ALA A 736 10.15 -9.38 11.37
N PHE A 737 9.44 -10.38 11.90
CA PHE A 737 9.51 -11.77 11.44
C PHE A 737 8.29 -12.54 11.94
N ASN A 738 7.44 -13.01 11.03
CA ASN A 738 6.15 -13.63 11.36
C ASN A 738 5.90 -14.89 10.50
N THR A 739 6.26 -16.05 11.05
CA THR A 739 6.10 -17.38 10.44
C THR A 739 4.82 -18.09 10.83
N ASP A 740 4.25 -17.76 12.00
CA ASP A 740 3.10 -18.48 12.57
C ASP A 740 1.76 -18.09 11.94
N GLY A 741 1.79 -17.31 10.85
CA GLY A 741 0.60 -17.00 10.05
C GLY A 741 -0.46 -16.20 10.80
N ALA A 742 -0.07 -15.39 11.79
CA ALA A 742 -0.97 -14.54 12.56
C ALA A 742 -1.72 -13.57 11.63
N GLN A 743 -2.95 -13.93 11.27
CA GLN A 743 -3.75 -13.21 10.29
C GLN A 743 -4.25 -11.89 10.89
N TRP A 744 -3.70 -10.78 10.42
CA TRP A 744 -4.47 -9.54 10.40
C TRP A 744 -5.73 -9.73 9.54
N PRO A 745 -6.89 -9.15 9.90
CA PRO A 745 -8.17 -9.28 9.17
C PRO A 745 -8.19 -8.75 7.72
N PHE A 746 -7.03 -8.40 7.16
CA PHE A 746 -6.83 -7.93 5.79
C PHE A 746 -5.73 -8.69 5.03
N ILE A 747 -5.19 -9.79 5.57
CA ILE A 747 -4.17 -10.64 4.93
C ILE A 747 -4.85 -11.77 4.14
N ASN A 748 -4.40 -12.04 2.92
CA ASN A 748 -4.82 -13.23 2.17
C ASN A 748 -3.90 -14.43 2.50
N SER A 749 -4.39 -15.65 2.30
CA SER A 749 -3.64 -16.88 2.62
C SER A 749 -2.40 -17.11 1.73
N THR A 750 -2.20 -16.34 0.65
CA THR A 750 -1.06 -16.47 -0.25
C THR A 750 0.12 -15.55 0.08
N THR A 751 -0.04 -14.61 1.02
CA THR A 751 1.00 -13.63 1.43
C THR A 751 1.67 -13.95 2.78
N LEU A 752 1.46 -15.17 3.32
CA LEU A 752 1.93 -15.64 4.64
C LEU A 752 3.46 -15.61 4.91
N ARG A 753 4.28 -15.14 3.97
CA ARG A 753 5.74 -14.94 4.15
C ARG A 753 6.20 -13.48 4.00
N LEU A 754 5.29 -12.53 3.77
CA LEU A 754 5.62 -11.12 3.58
C LEU A 754 5.80 -10.43 4.94
N ASN A 755 6.93 -10.72 5.56
CA ASN A 755 7.27 -10.46 6.97
C ASN A 755 7.29 -8.99 7.44
N ASN A 756 6.97 -7.99 6.59
CA ASN A 756 6.88 -6.60 7.05
C ASN A 756 5.66 -6.45 7.97
N GLU A 757 5.77 -5.60 9.00
CA GLU A 757 4.72 -5.36 9.99
C GLU A 757 4.10 -3.95 9.81
N PRO A 758 2.84 -3.73 10.22
CA PRO A 758 2.29 -2.38 10.34
C PRO A 758 3.13 -1.46 11.22
N HIS A 759 3.33 -0.23 10.76
CA HIS A 759 4.01 0.84 11.51
C HIS A 759 3.40 1.09 12.90
N GLU A 760 4.26 1.16 13.93
CA GLU A 760 3.94 1.33 15.35
C GLU A 760 3.21 0.14 16.00
N TRP A 761 3.49 -1.09 15.55
CA TRP A 761 2.77 -2.27 16.06
C TRP A 761 3.68 -3.28 16.77
N PHE A 762 3.14 -3.86 17.85
CA PHE A 762 3.78 -4.93 18.61
C PHE A 762 3.28 -6.30 18.13
N PHE A 763 4.21 -7.20 17.81
CA PHE A 763 3.95 -8.61 17.49
C PHE A 763 4.71 -9.49 18.47
N ILE A 764 4.27 -10.75 18.61
CA ILE A 764 4.74 -11.65 19.67
C ILE A 764 6.28 -11.71 19.80
N ARG A 765 7.03 -11.74 18.70
CA ARG A 765 8.51 -11.68 18.70
C ARG A 765 9.02 -10.37 19.31
N ASN A 766 8.67 -9.24 18.71
CA ASN A 766 9.20 -7.93 19.12
C ASN A 766 8.70 -7.50 20.52
N ALA A 767 7.51 -7.97 20.92
CA ALA A 767 6.89 -7.71 22.22
C ALA A 767 7.52 -8.55 23.34
N ASN A 768 7.74 -9.85 23.11
CA ASN A 768 8.48 -10.70 24.06
C ASN A 768 9.92 -10.20 24.26
N TRP A 769 10.57 -9.81 23.16
CA TRP A 769 11.90 -9.21 23.19
C TRP A 769 11.93 -7.91 24.00
N LEU A 770 10.98 -6.99 23.75
CA LEU A 770 10.86 -5.74 24.52
C LEU A 770 10.62 -6.00 26.01
N ALA A 771 9.76 -6.97 26.35
CA ALA A 771 9.52 -7.34 27.75
C ALA A 771 10.78 -7.84 28.46
N ALA A 772 11.63 -8.61 27.75
CA ALA A 772 12.92 -9.09 28.25
C ALA A 772 13.97 -7.96 28.37
N GLU A 773 13.97 -6.99 27.45
CA GLU A 773 14.83 -5.80 27.51
C GLU A 773 14.42 -4.80 28.61
N MET A 774 13.12 -4.74 28.95
CA MET A 774 12.60 -3.90 30.04
C MET A 774 12.86 -4.48 31.44
N ALA A 775 13.28 -5.73 31.57
CA ALA A 775 13.55 -6.39 32.84
C ALA A 775 14.84 -5.87 33.50
N ILE A 776 14.74 -5.44 34.78
CA ILE A 776 15.80 -4.72 35.50
C ILE A 776 17.10 -5.53 35.64
N ASN A 777 16.99 -6.86 35.73
CA ASN A 777 18.11 -7.77 35.98
C ASN A 777 18.30 -8.79 34.84
N ASN A 778 18.15 -8.39 33.58
CA ASN A 778 18.41 -9.31 32.46
C ASN A 778 19.93 -9.48 32.25
N PRO A 779 20.52 -10.66 32.52
CA PRO A 779 21.98 -10.84 32.44
C PRO A 779 22.48 -11.07 31.00
N GLN A 780 21.59 -11.28 30.02
CA GLN A 780 21.94 -11.55 28.61
C GLN A 780 20.92 -10.85 27.69
N PRO A 781 21.33 -9.84 26.90
CA PRO A 781 20.49 -9.27 25.84
C PRO A 781 19.92 -10.38 24.93
N GLN A 782 18.61 -10.35 24.65
CA GLN A 782 18.04 -11.30 23.70
C GLN A 782 18.48 -10.92 22.29
N ALA A 783 19.37 -11.72 21.71
CA ALA A 783 19.94 -11.52 20.38
C ALA A 783 19.07 -12.24 19.35
N THR A 784 18.22 -11.49 18.64
CA THR A 784 17.20 -12.05 17.74
C THR A 784 17.79 -12.49 16.41
N ASN A 785 17.50 -13.73 15.97
CA ASN A 785 18.00 -14.26 14.69
C ASN A 785 17.09 -15.35 14.08
N CYS A 786 16.43 -15.00 12.98
CA CYS A 786 15.60 -15.88 12.17
C CYS A 786 16.12 -16.03 10.72
N SER A 787 17.33 -15.56 10.43
CA SER A 787 17.94 -15.55 9.10
C SER A 787 17.98 -16.92 8.40
N ALA A 788 18.07 -18.01 9.16
CA ALA A 788 17.99 -19.39 8.66
C ALA A 788 16.63 -19.75 8.04
N PHE A 789 15.55 -19.08 8.45
CA PHE A 789 14.19 -19.25 7.91
C PHE A 789 13.90 -18.31 6.73
N CYS A 790 14.77 -17.35 6.41
CA CYS A 790 14.61 -16.40 5.31
C CYS A 790 14.93 -16.97 3.92
N GLY A 791 15.19 -18.27 3.80
CA GLY A 791 15.42 -18.97 2.55
C GLY A 791 14.43 -20.11 2.36
N ASN A 792 14.37 -20.67 1.15
CA ASN A 792 13.65 -21.92 0.91
C ASN A 792 14.45 -23.08 1.52
N ILE A 793 14.13 -23.42 2.77
CA ILE A 793 14.58 -24.67 3.39
C ILE A 793 13.99 -25.83 2.57
N SER A 794 14.84 -26.77 2.16
CA SER A 794 14.45 -27.97 1.41
C SER A 794 15.09 -29.21 2.04
N ILE A 795 14.42 -30.35 1.89
CA ILE A 795 14.95 -31.64 2.35
C ILE A 795 15.97 -32.14 1.32
N ALA A 796 17.25 -32.15 1.69
CA ALA A 796 18.31 -32.83 0.96
C ALA A 796 18.25 -34.35 1.21
N GLY A 797 18.65 -35.14 0.22
CA GLY A 797 18.66 -36.61 0.26
C GLY A 797 18.25 -37.24 -1.09
N PRO A 798 18.41 -38.56 -1.28
CA PRO A 798 18.11 -39.22 -2.56
C PRO A 798 16.62 -39.17 -2.95
N ASP A 799 16.32 -39.29 -4.24
CA ASP A 799 14.92 -39.37 -4.72
C ASP A 799 14.33 -40.79 -4.64
N ALA A 800 15.13 -41.76 -4.15
CA ALA A 800 14.75 -43.13 -3.89
C ALA A 800 15.15 -43.58 -2.46
N VAL A 801 14.24 -44.32 -1.81
CA VAL A 801 14.44 -45.00 -0.54
C VAL A 801 14.57 -46.50 -0.82
N CYS A 802 15.72 -47.06 -0.47
CA CYS A 802 16.05 -48.47 -0.72
C CYS A 802 16.37 -49.19 0.60
N ASN A 803 16.53 -50.51 0.54
CA ASN A 803 16.71 -51.39 1.71
C ASN A 803 17.90 -51.04 2.64
N THR A 804 18.91 -50.30 2.17
CA THR A 804 20.07 -49.90 2.98
C THR A 804 19.85 -48.66 3.84
N GLY A 805 18.69 -48.00 3.73
CA GLY A 805 18.37 -46.74 4.41
C GLY A 805 18.95 -45.52 3.68
N SER A 806 18.08 -44.55 3.37
CA SER A 806 18.44 -43.28 2.75
C SER A 806 18.43 -42.18 3.80
N VAL A 807 19.51 -41.39 3.88
CA VAL A 807 19.61 -40.26 4.82
C VAL A 807 19.04 -39.00 4.17
N TYR A 808 18.16 -38.33 4.90
CA TYR A 808 17.57 -37.03 4.55
C TYR A 808 17.98 -36.00 5.58
N SER A 809 18.12 -34.73 5.17
CA SER A 809 18.49 -33.65 6.08
C SER A 809 17.97 -32.29 5.63
N VAL A 810 17.90 -31.37 6.59
CA VAL A 810 17.70 -29.94 6.37
C VAL A 810 18.88 -29.18 6.99
N PRO A 811 19.15 -27.93 6.58
CA PRO A 811 20.09 -27.05 7.28
C PRO A 811 19.87 -27.04 8.80
N PHE A 812 20.97 -27.10 9.55
CA PHE A 812 20.93 -26.99 11.00
C PHE A 812 20.61 -25.54 11.41
N VAL A 813 19.71 -25.40 12.37
CA VAL A 813 19.24 -24.13 12.92
C VAL A 813 19.35 -24.24 14.45
N ALA A 814 20.20 -23.40 15.04
CA ALA A 814 20.44 -23.42 16.47
C ALA A 814 19.13 -23.14 17.25
N GLY A 815 18.95 -23.83 18.38
CA GLY A 815 17.76 -23.69 19.24
C GLY A 815 16.45 -24.20 18.65
N SER A 816 16.44 -24.77 17.44
CA SER A 816 15.24 -25.32 16.81
C SER A 816 15.05 -26.81 17.09
N THR A 817 13.80 -27.26 17.14
CA THR A 817 13.41 -28.67 17.20
C THR A 817 12.98 -29.16 15.82
N TYR A 818 13.14 -30.47 15.58
CA TYR A 818 12.90 -31.12 14.29
C TYR A 818 11.96 -32.31 14.47
N THR A 819 10.78 -32.23 13.87
CA THR A 819 9.81 -33.33 13.85
C THR A 819 9.75 -33.89 12.44
N TRP A 820 10.24 -35.12 12.26
CA TRP A 820 10.21 -35.82 10.98
C TRP A 820 9.07 -36.84 10.94
N SER A 821 8.38 -36.94 9.81
CA SER A 821 7.33 -37.93 9.58
C SER A 821 7.31 -38.40 8.11
N VAL A 822 6.58 -39.49 7.87
CA VAL A 822 6.25 -39.96 6.53
C VAL A 822 4.75 -40.18 6.42
N ASP A 823 4.17 -39.93 5.24
CA ASP A 823 2.73 -40.08 4.98
C ASP A 823 2.25 -41.55 5.02
N ASN A 824 3.10 -42.51 4.66
CA ASN A 824 2.77 -43.93 4.63
C ASN A 824 3.80 -44.81 5.38
N PRO A 825 3.60 -45.07 6.69
CA PRO A 825 4.52 -45.88 7.49
C PRO A 825 4.54 -47.37 7.11
N ASN A 826 3.65 -47.84 6.23
CA ASN A 826 3.73 -49.22 5.72
C ASN A 826 4.83 -49.37 4.65
N LEU A 827 5.12 -48.31 3.88
CA LEU A 827 6.15 -48.33 2.83
C LEU A 827 7.57 -48.20 3.41
N ALA A 828 7.75 -47.34 4.41
CA ALA A 828 9.05 -47.07 5.02
C ALA A 828 8.93 -46.68 6.50
N THR A 829 9.96 -47.01 7.27
CA THR A 829 10.19 -46.47 8.61
C THR A 829 11.07 -45.23 8.54
N ILE A 830 10.90 -44.30 9.49
CA ILE A 830 11.73 -43.09 9.63
C ILE A 830 12.29 -43.00 11.04
N VAL A 831 13.61 -42.76 11.14
CA VAL A 831 14.34 -42.59 12.39
C VAL A 831 14.98 -41.20 12.39
N ALA A 832 14.43 -40.29 13.21
CA ALA A 832 14.91 -38.92 13.32
C ALA A 832 16.20 -38.82 14.15
N ASN A 833 17.11 -37.94 13.74
CA ASN A 833 18.31 -37.54 14.45
C ASN A 833 18.58 -36.04 14.20
N GLY A 834 17.91 -35.19 14.99
CA GLY A 834 17.99 -33.73 14.86
C GLY A 834 17.57 -33.23 13.48
N ASN A 835 18.43 -32.43 12.84
CA ASN A 835 18.20 -31.89 11.49
C ASN A 835 18.36 -32.94 10.36
N SER A 836 18.42 -34.22 10.70
CA SER A 836 18.47 -35.34 9.77
C SER A 836 17.52 -36.47 10.16
N ALA A 837 17.17 -37.33 9.21
CA ALA A 837 16.46 -38.58 9.46
C ALA A 837 16.91 -39.66 8.48
N THR A 838 17.00 -40.91 8.95
CA THR A 838 17.16 -42.07 8.08
C THR A 838 15.79 -42.66 7.76
N VAL A 839 15.46 -42.75 6.48
CA VAL A 839 14.24 -43.41 5.99
C VAL A 839 14.63 -44.74 5.36
N THR A 840 14.02 -45.82 5.82
CA THR A 840 14.35 -47.19 5.41
C THR A 840 13.11 -47.89 4.87
N GLN A 841 13.23 -48.51 3.69
CA GLN A 841 12.15 -49.30 3.10
C GLN A 841 11.72 -50.45 4.02
N ASN A 842 10.42 -50.64 4.17
CA ASN A 842 9.88 -51.79 4.90
C ASN A 842 9.68 -52.98 3.96
N GLY A 843 10.33 -54.11 4.26
CA GLY A 843 10.19 -55.36 3.53
C GLY A 843 10.55 -55.23 2.05
N SER A 844 9.56 -55.39 1.17
CA SER A 844 9.71 -55.20 -0.28
C SER A 844 8.56 -54.41 -0.88
N PHE A 845 7.91 -53.56 -0.06
CA PHE A 845 6.84 -52.69 -0.55
C PHE A 845 7.39 -51.60 -1.47
N VAL A 846 6.64 -51.27 -2.52
CA VAL A 846 7.01 -50.29 -3.54
C VAL A 846 5.92 -49.24 -3.63
N GLY A 847 6.30 -47.97 -3.77
CA GLY A 847 5.34 -46.88 -3.94
C GLY A 847 5.98 -45.49 -3.91
N THR A 848 5.13 -44.48 -3.79
CA THR A 848 5.52 -43.09 -3.56
C THR A 848 5.33 -42.76 -2.08
N LEU A 849 6.26 -42.00 -1.50
CA LEU A 849 6.28 -41.60 -0.10
C LEU A 849 6.54 -40.09 -0.01
N GLN A 850 5.79 -39.38 0.83
CA GLN A 850 6.10 -38.01 1.21
C GLN A 850 6.80 -38.00 2.56
N ILE A 851 8.05 -37.53 2.57
CA ILE A 851 8.81 -37.22 3.78
C ILE A 851 8.49 -35.78 4.16
N THR A 852 8.11 -35.56 5.42
CA THR A 852 7.81 -34.24 5.97
C THR A 852 8.76 -33.95 7.14
N VAL A 853 9.25 -32.71 7.22
CA VAL A 853 9.94 -32.20 8.39
C VAL A 853 9.35 -30.86 8.82
N THR A 854 9.01 -30.77 10.10
CA THR A 854 8.57 -29.54 10.75
C THR A 854 9.72 -29.05 11.63
N VAL A 855 10.23 -27.85 11.31
CA VAL A 855 11.28 -27.14 12.05
C VAL A 855 10.61 -26.07 12.89
N THR A 856 10.72 -26.16 14.22
CA THR A 856 10.09 -25.22 15.15
C THR A 856 11.15 -24.51 15.99
N SER A 857 11.14 -23.18 15.95
CA SER A 857 11.96 -22.29 16.78
C SER A 857 11.05 -21.54 17.76
N GLY A 858 11.51 -21.37 19.02
CA GLY A 858 10.77 -20.59 20.02
C GLY A 858 10.71 -19.09 19.72
N GLU A 859 11.59 -18.57 18.85
CA GLU A 859 11.63 -17.16 18.43
C GLU A 859 11.10 -16.97 17.00
N CYS A 860 11.34 -17.95 16.13
CA CYS A 860 11.10 -17.86 14.69
C CYS A 860 9.93 -18.74 14.21
N GLY A 861 9.04 -19.12 15.12
CA GLY A 861 7.85 -19.91 14.82
C GLY A 861 8.15 -21.25 14.14
N THR A 862 7.22 -21.71 13.30
CA THR A 862 7.30 -23.05 12.67
C THR A 862 7.35 -23.01 11.14
N ASN A 863 8.17 -23.88 10.54
CA ASN A 863 8.27 -24.07 9.09
C ASN A 863 8.19 -25.57 8.75
N THR A 864 7.22 -25.96 7.91
CA THR A 864 7.02 -27.35 7.48
C THR A 864 7.39 -27.53 6.02
N ILE A 865 8.25 -28.50 5.75
CA ILE A 865 8.84 -28.77 4.43
C ILE A 865 8.55 -30.23 4.06
N THR A 866 8.22 -30.48 2.80
CA THR A 866 7.92 -31.83 2.27
C THR A 866 8.83 -32.18 1.10
N LYS A 867 9.25 -33.44 0.99
CA LYS A 867 9.89 -34.02 -0.20
C LYS A 867 9.23 -35.35 -0.55
N THR A 868 8.79 -35.46 -1.80
CA THR A 868 8.28 -36.72 -2.37
C THR A 868 9.44 -37.57 -2.87
N VAL A 869 9.43 -38.86 -2.56
CA VAL A 869 10.44 -39.84 -2.97
C VAL A 869 9.77 -41.14 -3.44
N SER A 870 10.50 -41.91 -4.24
CA SER A 870 10.14 -43.30 -4.54
C SER A 870 10.62 -44.24 -3.44
N VAL A 871 9.89 -45.31 -3.15
CA VAL A 871 10.29 -46.35 -2.21
C VAL A 871 10.38 -47.68 -2.96
N GLY A 872 11.52 -48.36 -2.80
CA GLY A 872 11.79 -49.65 -3.38
C GLY A 872 12.08 -49.65 -4.87
N SER A 873 12.46 -50.83 -5.35
CA SER A 873 12.76 -51.10 -6.75
C SER A 873 11.49 -51.59 -7.46
N PRO A 874 10.79 -50.76 -8.27
CA PRO A 874 9.61 -51.19 -9.01
C PRO A 874 9.96 -52.21 -10.09
N TYR A 875 8.97 -53.02 -10.50
CA TYR A 875 9.08 -53.75 -11.76
C TYR A 875 9.12 -52.75 -12.92
N ILE A 876 10.25 -52.69 -13.62
CA ILE A 876 10.42 -51.82 -14.78
C ILE A 876 9.94 -52.57 -16.02
N ALA A 877 8.83 -52.12 -16.62
CA ALA A 877 8.34 -52.63 -17.89
C ALA A 877 9.11 -52.00 -19.07
N ALA A 878 10.38 -52.37 -19.22
CA ALA A 878 11.24 -51.92 -20.32
C ALA A 878 11.16 -52.84 -21.54
N SER A 879 11.45 -52.30 -22.73
CA SER A 879 11.63 -53.07 -23.96
C SER A 879 12.86 -52.63 -24.74
N VAL A 880 13.43 -53.54 -25.53
CA VAL A 880 14.43 -53.20 -26.56
C VAL A 880 13.69 -52.98 -27.89
N GLU A 881 13.67 -51.74 -28.33
CA GLU A 881 13.11 -51.32 -29.62
C GLU A 881 14.17 -51.35 -30.72
N GLY A 882 13.74 -51.52 -31.97
CA GLY A 882 14.61 -51.73 -33.13
C GLY A 882 14.06 -52.76 -34.12
N ALA A 883 14.73 -52.93 -35.26
CA ALA A 883 14.26 -53.74 -36.39
C ALA A 883 14.17 -55.26 -36.06
N ASN A 884 13.11 -55.93 -36.56
CA ASN A 884 13.00 -57.38 -36.59
C ASN A 884 11.92 -57.78 -37.64
N PRO A 885 12.24 -58.57 -38.68
CA PRO A 885 13.58 -59.02 -39.06
C PRO A 885 14.49 -57.86 -39.46
N ALA A 886 15.80 -58.06 -39.31
CA ALA A 886 16.83 -57.16 -39.81
C ALA A 886 17.48 -57.73 -41.08
N SER A 887 17.87 -56.87 -42.02
CA SER A 887 18.56 -57.31 -43.24
C SER A 887 20.00 -57.74 -42.94
N PRO A 888 20.53 -58.83 -43.52
CA PRO A 888 21.91 -59.26 -43.30
C PRO A 888 22.90 -58.15 -43.71
N ASN A 889 23.92 -57.91 -42.88
CA ASN A 889 24.89 -56.81 -43.03
C ASN A 889 24.28 -55.39 -43.05
N GLY A 890 23.04 -55.22 -42.59
CA GLY A 890 22.39 -53.91 -42.51
C GLY A 890 22.77 -53.11 -41.25
N GLY A 891 22.71 -51.79 -41.33
CA GLY A 891 22.95 -50.89 -40.20
C GLY A 891 21.64 -50.44 -39.53
N TYR A 892 21.45 -50.74 -38.24
CA TYR A 892 20.23 -50.42 -37.52
C TYR A 892 20.49 -49.77 -36.15
N TYR A 893 19.50 -49.01 -35.69
CA TYR A 893 19.44 -48.50 -34.32
C TYR A 893 18.62 -49.45 -33.44
N TYR A 894 19.10 -49.70 -32.22
CA TYR A 894 18.32 -50.33 -31.16
C TYR A 894 18.31 -49.44 -29.93
N SER A 895 17.16 -49.29 -29.26
CA SER A 895 16.99 -48.37 -28.15
C SER A 895 16.23 -48.99 -26.99
N LEU A 896 16.67 -48.69 -25.77
CA LEU A 896 15.99 -49.03 -24.53
C LEU A 896 14.79 -48.09 -24.35
N SER A 897 13.58 -48.64 -24.42
CA SER A 897 12.35 -47.94 -24.08
C SER A 897 12.05 -48.12 -22.58
N LEU A 898 11.79 -47.01 -21.89
CA LEU A 898 11.47 -46.97 -20.46
C LEU A 898 10.11 -46.27 -20.24
N PRO A 899 9.35 -46.66 -19.19
CA PRO A 899 8.20 -45.88 -18.74
C PRO A 899 8.57 -44.44 -18.36
N PRO A 900 7.64 -43.47 -18.46
CA PRO A 900 7.89 -42.09 -18.05
C PRO A 900 8.40 -41.99 -16.60
N ASN A 901 9.32 -41.05 -16.36
CA ASN A 901 9.96 -40.76 -15.06
C ASN A 901 10.85 -41.87 -14.46
N ILE A 902 11.22 -42.91 -15.23
CA ILE A 902 12.23 -43.90 -14.81
C ILE A 902 13.63 -43.45 -15.27
N THR A 903 14.54 -43.28 -14.31
CA THR A 903 15.99 -43.05 -14.55
C THR A 903 16.78 -44.31 -14.25
N VAL A 904 17.76 -44.64 -15.11
CA VAL A 904 18.64 -45.81 -14.97
C VAL A 904 20.10 -45.40 -15.13
N SER A 905 21.01 -46.22 -14.62
CA SER A 905 22.46 -46.01 -14.69
C SER A 905 23.19 -47.27 -15.17
N ASN A 906 24.51 -47.19 -15.40
CA ASN A 906 25.35 -48.34 -15.79
C ASN A 906 24.82 -49.15 -16.99
N ILE A 907 24.25 -48.47 -18.00
CA ILE A 907 23.69 -49.11 -19.19
C ILE A 907 24.80 -49.84 -19.96
N PHE A 908 24.61 -51.12 -20.26
CA PHE A 908 25.56 -51.95 -21.00
C PHE A 908 24.84 -52.84 -22.01
N TRP A 909 25.24 -52.74 -23.27
CA TRP A 909 24.65 -53.50 -24.38
C TRP A 909 25.52 -54.68 -24.81
N ARG A 910 24.86 -55.78 -25.19
CA ARG A 910 25.42 -56.93 -25.90
C ARG A 910 24.65 -57.14 -27.21
N VAL A 911 25.37 -57.53 -28.26
CA VAL A 911 24.81 -57.83 -29.59
C VAL A 911 25.11 -59.28 -29.95
N PRO A 912 24.34 -59.90 -30.87
CA PRO A 912 24.55 -61.28 -31.27
C PRO A 912 25.96 -61.56 -31.83
N ALA A 913 26.41 -62.80 -31.74
CA ALA A 913 27.69 -63.21 -32.30
C ALA A 913 27.74 -62.92 -33.83
N GLY A 914 28.84 -62.31 -34.27
CA GLY A 914 29.01 -61.87 -35.66
C GLY A 914 28.36 -60.53 -36.01
N TRP A 915 27.64 -59.88 -35.09
CA TRP A 915 27.22 -58.48 -35.23
C TRP A 915 28.32 -57.54 -34.71
N THR A 916 28.33 -56.31 -35.18
CA THR A 916 29.25 -55.25 -34.71
C THR A 916 28.46 -54.11 -34.06
N LEU A 917 28.66 -53.89 -32.76
CA LEU A 917 28.22 -52.66 -32.11
C LEU A 917 29.18 -51.53 -32.53
N TYR A 918 28.66 -50.56 -33.28
CA TYR A 918 29.44 -49.48 -33.87
C TYR A 918 29.53 -48.24 -32.98
N ALA A 919 28.42 -47.86 -32.32
CA ALA A 919 28.35 -46.70 -31.44
C ALA A 919 27.25 -46.85 -30.37
N GLY A 920 27.27 -45.99 -29.36
CA GLY A 920 26.18 -45.85 -28.38
C GLY A 920 26.26 -46.74 -27.13
N GLN A 921 27.33 -47.53 -26.96
CA GLN A 921 27.59 -48.27 -25.72
C GLN A 921 27.60 -47.31 -24.53
N GLY A 922 26.98 -47.69 -23.40
CA GLY A 922 26.78 -46.80 -22.26
C GLY A 922 25.55 -45.89 -22.32
N THR A 923 24.75 -45.92 -23.40
CA THR A 923 23.64 -44.98 -23.61
C THR A 923 22.30 -45.70 -23.89
N MET A 924 21.19 -44.95 -23.94
CA MET A 924 19.86 -45.52 -24.22
C MET A 924 19.65 -45.99 -25.67
N GLN A 925 20.58 -45.74 -26.59
CA GLN A 925 20.49 -46.20 -27.98
C GLN A 925 21.86 -46.62 -28.52
N ILE A 926 21.92 -47.79 -29.16
CA ILE A 926 23.09 -48.29 -29.88
C ILE A 926 22.88 -48.28 -31.39
N THR A 927 23.98 -48.10 -32.10
CA THR A 927 24.08 -48.33 -33.54
C THR A 927 24.83 -49.64 -33.79
N VAL A 928 24.25 -50.53 -34.57
CA VAL A 928 24.83 -51.87 -34.86
C VAL A 928 24.81 -52.17 -36.36
N PHE A 929 25.81 -52.93 -36.81
CA PHE A 929 25.77 -53.63 -38.09
C PHE A 929 25.51 -55.11 -37.83
N THR A 930 24.47 -55.65 -38.46
CA THR A 930 24.00 -57.02 -38.20
C THR A 930 24.81 -58.06 -38.96
N GLY A 931 25.09 -59.20 -38.34
CA GLY A 931 25.69 -60.34 -39.03
C GLY A 931 24.71 -61.07 -39.97
N THR A 932 25.09 -62.27 -40.42
CA THR A 932 24.26 -63.16 -41.24
C THR A 932 23.38 -64.11 -40.43
N THR A 933 23.55 -64.17 -39.11
CA THR A 933 22.75 -64.96 -38.17
C THR A 933 22.01 -64.06 -37.18
N GLY A 934 20.79 -64.46 -36.81
CA GLY A 934 19.98 -63.80 -35.78
C GLY A 934 20.44 -64.12 -34.36
N GLY A 935 19.86 -63.44 -33.37
CA GLY A 935 20.13 -63.65 -31.95
C GLY A 935 19.60 -62.50 -31.09
N ASP A 936 19.95 -62.50 -29.82
CA ASP A 936 19.48 -61.51 -28.86
C ASP A 936 20.33 -60.23 -28.85
N VAL A 937 19.66 -59.08 -29.04
CA VAL A 937 20.20 -57.76 -28.69
C VAL A 937 19.77 -57.50 -27.25
N GLU A 938 20.72 -57.50 -26.33
CA GLU A 938 20.50 -57.40 -24.88
C GLU A 938 21.02 -56.06 -24.35
N VAL A 939 20.29 -55.47 -23.41
CA VAL A 939 20.73 -54.32 -22.60
C VAL A 939 20.56 -54.65 -21.13
N SER A 940 21.59 -54.40 -20.34
CA SER A 940 21.52 -54.39 -18.89
C SER A 940 21.73 -52.98 -18.34
N PHE A 941 21.18 -52.69 -17.17
CA PHE A 941 21.31 -51.41 -16.47
C PHE A 941 20.97 -51.56 -14.98
N ASP A 942 21.41 -50.61 -14.17
CA ASP A 942 21.04 -50.52 -12.75
C ASP A 942 19.90 -49.52 -12.57
N ASP A 943 18.87 -49.91 -11.81
CA ASP A 943 17.78 -49.00 -11.42
C ASP A 943 18.16 -48.06 -10.26
N ALA A 944 17.22 -47.22 -9.82
CA ALA A 944 17.42 -46.24 -8.75
C ALA A 944 17.82 -46.85 -7.39
N CYS A 945 17.65 -48.16 -7.18
CA CYS A 945 18.13 -48.88 -6.00
C CYS A 945 19.35 -49.77 -6.28
N GLY A 946 20.02 -49.60 -7.42
CA GLY A 946 21.21 -50.37 -7.78
C GLY A 946 20.91 -51.82 -8.15
N VAL A 947 19.65 -52.18 -8.43
CA VAL A 947 19.31 -53.53 -8.88
C VAL A 947 19.62 -53.63 -10.37
N ASN A 948 20.57 -54.48 -10.72
CA ASN A 948 20.89 -54.76 -12.12
C ASN A 948 19.75 -55.54 -12.79
N ARG A 949 19.32 -55.07 -13.95
CA ARG A 949 18.21 -55.62 -14.74
C ARG A 949 18.65 -55.77 -16.19
N ALA A 950 18.26 -56.85 -16.84
CA ALA A 950 18.56 -57.12 -18.25
C ALA A 950 17.29 -57.36 -19.06
N PHE A 951 17.25 -56.81 -20.27
CA PHE A 951 16.17 -56.94 -21.25
C PHE A 951 16.76 -57.26 -22.61
N PHE A 952 16.09 -58.09 -23.40
CA PHE A 952 16.58 -58.49 -24.72
C PHE A 952 15.46 -58.48 -25.76
N LYS A 953 15.86 -58.26 -27.03
CA LYS A 953 15.04 -58.51 -28.21
C LYS A 953 15.70 -59.60 -29.04
N ASN A 954 15.00 -60.71 -29.24
CA ASN A 954 15.43 -61.72 -30.20
C ASN A 954 15.17 -61.19 -31.62
N VAL A 955 16.23 -61.04 -32.42
CA VAL A 955 16.16 -60.52 -33.79
C VAL A 955 16.49 -61.61 -34.79
N THR A 956 15.63 -61.76 -35.79
CA THR A 956 15.83 -62.67 -36.93
C THR A 956 16.45 -61.94 -38.11
N ILE A 957 17.21 -62.66 -38.94
CA ILE A 957 17.79 -62.14 -40.19
C ILE A 957 16.94 -62.58 -41.38
N GLY A 958 16.54 -61.64 -42.23
CA GLY A 958 15.67 -61.90 -43.39
C GLY A 958 15.54 -60.68 -44.31
N GLU A 959 14.47 -60.59 -45.11
CA GLU A 959 14.12 -59.35 -45.83
C GLU A 959 13.57 -58.31 -44.82
N GLY A 960 14.49 -57.62 -44.14
CA GLY A 960 14.17 -56.60 -43.15
C GLY A 960 13.71 -55.27 -43.76
N GLY A 961 13.17 -54.41 -42.91
CA GLY A 961 12.83 -53.03 -43.30
C GLY A 961 14.04 -52.24 -43.82
N PRO A 962 13.81 -51.11 -44.52
CA PRO A 962 14.86 -50.33 -45.17
C PRO A 962 15.96 -49.97 -44.17
N ASP A 963 17.20 -50.25 -44.54
CA ASP A 963 18.39 -49.97 -43.75
C ASP A 963 18.54 -48.44 -43.56
N PRO A 964 18.32 -47.90 -42.34
CA PRO A 964 18.36 -46.46 -42.08
C PRO A 964 19.77 -45.86 -42.12
N LEU A 965 20.81 -46.69 -42.13
CA LEU A 965 22.21 -46.27 -42.16
C LEU A 965 22.89 -46.49 -43.52
N ARG A 966 22.23 -47.21 -44.44
CA ARG A 966 22.65 -47.33 -45.84
C ARG A 966 22.23 -46.09 -46.63
N PRO A 967 23.18 -45.27 -47.12
CA PRO A 967 22.83 -44.09 -47.91
C PRO A 967 22.09 -44.48 -49.19
N ALA A 968 20.99 -43.81 -49.48
CA ALA A 968 20.33 -43.92 -50.77
C ALA A 968 21.16 -43.20 -51.84
N GLY A 969 21.59 -43.95 -52.86
CA GLY A 969 22.03 -43.39 -54.15
C GLY A 969 23.53 -43.14 -54.30
N GLU A 970 24.18 -44.02 -55.06
CA GLU A 970 25.55 -43.86 -55.58
C GLU A 970 25.73 -42.53 -56.31
N GLY A 971 26.85 -41.82 -56.08
CA GLY A 971 27.18 -40.64 -56.89
C GLY A 971 28.23 -39.68 -56.33
N VAL A 972 28.58 -39.75 -55.04
CA VAL A 972 29.64 -38.92 -54.43
C VAL A 972 30.74 -39.81 -53.84
N THR A 973 31.99 -39.38 -53.98
CA THR A 973 33.15 -39.97 -53.28
C THR A 973 33.93 -38.88 -52.54
N ILE A 974 34.55 -39.25 -51.41
CA ILE A 974 35.49 -38.37 -50.68
C ILE A 974 36.81 -39.08 -50.40
N TYR A 975 37.92 -38.38 -50.58
CA TYR A 975 39.27 -38.92 -50.37
C TYR A 975 40.30 -37.83 -49.97
N PRO A 976 41.19 -38.08 -48.99
CA PRO A 976 41.23 -39.25 -48.12
C PRO A 976 40.03 -39.26 -47.15
N ASN A 977 39.70 -40.44 -46.61
CA ASN A 977 38.72 -40.61 -45.55
C ASN A 977 39.09 -41.90 -44.78
N PRO A 978 39.54 -41.84 -43.52
CA PRO A 978 39.64 -40.65 -42.66
C PRO A 978 40.65 -39.59 -43.13
N ALA A 979 40.48 -38.35 -42.66
CA ALA A 979 41.33 -37.22 -43.01
C ALA A 979 41.60 -36.28 -41.83
N SER A 980 42.73 -35.57 -41.87
CA SER A 980 43.12 -34.58 -40.86
C SER A 980 42.79 -33.15 -41.29
N ASP A 981 43.18 -32.75 -42.50
CA ASP A 981 43.24 -31.31 -42.85
C ASP A 981 42.47 -30.97 -44.12
N LEU A 982 42.52 -31.83 -45.13
CA LEU A 982 41.93 -31.64 -46.45
C LEU A 982 41.24 -32.92 -46.93
N ILE A 983 40.09 -32.76 -47.59
CA ILE A 983 39.41 -33.82 -48.35
C ILE A 983 39.12 -33.35 -49.77
N THR A 984 39.12 -34.29 -50.71
CA THR A 984 38.66 -34.07 -52.08
C THR A 984 37.29 -34.68 -52.21
N VAL A 985 36.30 -33.88 -52.59
CA VAL A 985 34.90 -34.28 -52.84
C VAL A 985 34.69 -34.35 -54.35
N SER A 986 34.24 -35.49 -54.86
CA SER A 986 34.07 -35.73 -56.30
C SER A 986 32.72 -36.35 -56.60
N LEU A 987 32.14 -36.01 -57.75
CA LEU A 987 31.05 -36.79 -58.33
C LEU A 987 31.61 -38.03 -59.02
N LYS A 988 30.87 -39.15 -58.96
CA LYS A 988 31.23 -40.43 -59.59
C LYS A 988 30.47 -40.55 -60.90
N GLU A 989 31.19 -40.62 -62.02
CA GLU A 989 30.57 -40.68 -63.36
C GLU A 989 29.64 -41.90 -63.50
N SER A 990 28.44 -41.65 -64.03
CA SER A 990 27.50 -42.68 -64.46
C SER A 990 26.76 -42.18 -65.71
N LYS A 991 26.19 -43.10 -66.50
CA LYS A 991 25.48 -42.77 -67.76
C LYS A 991 24.21 -41.90 -67.57
N THR A 992 23.83 -41.55 -66.34
CA THR A 992 22.64 -40.75 -66.02
C THR A 992 22.91 -39.48 -65.20
N ASN A 993 24.15 -39.23 -64.75
CA ASN A 993 24.51 -38.08 -63.92
C ASN A 993 25.43 -37.07 -64.66
N THR A 994 24.81 -36.10 -65.34
CA THR A 994 25.49 -34.95 -65.97
C THR A 994 25.38 -33.68 -65.11
N GLY A 995 25.53 -33.83 -63.78
CA GLY A 995 25.45 -32.74 -62.81
C GLY A 995 26.82 -32.16 -62.46
N PHE A 996 26.81 -30.97 -61.84
CA PHE A 996 27.99 -30.30 -61.31
C PHE A 996 27.76 -29.93 -59.86
N ILE A 997 28.82 -29.98 -59.05
CA ILE A 997 28.81 -29.56 -57.65
C ILE A 997 28.49 -28.07 -57.59
N LYS A 998 27.32 -27.73 -57.03
CA LYS A 998 26.90 -26.35 -56.74
C LYS A 998 27.03 -26.01 -55.26
N GLU A 999 26.92 -27.00 -54.37
CA GLU A 999 26.99 -26.78 -52.93
C GLU A 999 27.59 -28.00 -52.23
N ILE A 1000 28.42 -27.76 -51.20
CA ILE A 1000 28.92 -28.79 -50.27
C ILE A 1000 28.66 -28.32 -48.84
N ARG A 1001 27.91 -29.11 -48.08
CA ARG A 1001 27.69 -28.91 -46.64
C ARG A 1001 28.39 -30.00 -45.84
N ILE A 1002 28.96 -29.63 -44.70
CA ILE A 1002 29.43 -30.58 -43.69
C ILE A 1002 28.53 -30.42 -42.46
N ILE A 1003 27.95 -31.53 -42.01
CA ILE A 1003 26.94 -31.59 -40.95
C ILE A 1003 27.49 -32.47 -39.82
N ASN A 1004 27.35 -32.02 -38.57
CA ASN A 1004 27.77 -32.79 -37.40
C ASN A 1004 26.73 -33.86 -37.00
N LYS A 1005 27.08 -34.72 -36.04
CA LYS A 1005 26.19 -35.77 -35.51
C LYS A 1005 24.91 -35.29 -34.82
N MET A 1006 24.72 -33.97 -34.63
CA MET A 1006 23.48 -33.37 -34.13
C MET A 1006 22.60 -32.78 -35.25
N GLY A 1007 22.98 -32.97 -36.52
CA GLY A 1007 22.24 -32.44 -37.67
C GLY A 1007 22.51 -30.96 -37.98
N LEU A 1008 23.48 -30.32 -37.33
CA LEU A 1008 23.83 -28.92 -37.57
C LEU A 1008 24.91 -28.80 -38.65
N THR A 1009 24.67 -27.96 -39.66
CA THR A 1009 25.68 -27.59 -40.66
C THR A 1009 26.81 -26.80 -40.00
N VAL A 1010 28.02 -27.35 -40.02
CA VAL A 1010 29.24 -26.74 -39.46
C VAL A 1010 30.10 -26.05 -40.50
N GLN A 1011 29.89 -26.35 -41.79
CA GLN A 1011 30.58 -25.71 -42.92
C GLN A 1011 29.69 -25.79 -44.15
N ASP A 1012 29.63 -24.71 -44.93
CA ASP A 1012 28.82 -24.61 -46.15
C ASP A 1012 29.60 -23.87 -47.25
N LEU A 1013 29.53 -24.35 -48.49
CA LEU A 1013 30.39 -23.94 -49.59
C LEU A 1013 29.61 -23.96 -50.92
N VAL A 1014 29.26 -22.78 -51.42
CA VAL A 1014 28.49 -22.59 -52.67
C VAL A 1014 29.42 -22.20 -53.83
N TYR A 1015 29.21 -22.80 -55.00
CA TYR A 1015 30.01 -22.59 -56.21
C TYR A 1015 29.15 -22.10 -57.38
N LYS A 1016 29.63 -21.05 -58.08
CA LYS A 1016 28.94 -20.48 -59.24
C LYS A 1016 29.15 -21.29 -60.52
N ASP A 1017 30.36 -21.80 -60.72
CA ASP A 1017 30.80 -22.47 -61.95
C ASP A 1017 30.40 -23.95 -61.99
N GLU A 1018 30.81 -24.66 -63.06
CA GLU A 1018 30.54 -26.08 -63.28
C GLU A 1018 31.72 -26.94 -62.81
N VAL A 1019 31.62 -27.50 -61.60
CA VAL A 1019 32.71 -28.20 -60.91
C VAL A 1019 32.40 -29.70 -60.74
N GLN A 1020 33.31 -30.57 -61.18
CA GLN A 1020 33.20 -32.05 -61.06
C GLN A 1020 33.83 -32.60 -59.76
N SER A 1021 34.88 -31.93 -59.26
CA SER A 1021 35.62 -32.30 -58.05
C SER A 1021 36.20 -31.07 -57.36
N LYS A 1022 36.27 -31.08 -56.03
CA LYS A 1022 36.74 -29.93 -55.23
C LYS A 1022 37.45 -30.38 -53.95
N GLN A 1023 38.58 -29.74 -53.63
CA GLN A 1023 39.18 -29.84 -52.31
C GLN A 1023 38.49 -28.91 -51.30
N VAL A 1024 38.22 -29.46 -50.12
CA VAL A 1024 37.60 -28.80 -48.96
C VAL A 1024 38.55 -28.92 -47.77
N ASN A 1025 38.87 -27.78 -47.15
CA ASN A 1025 39.65 -27.71 -45.93
C ASN A 1025 38.74 -27.96 -44.72
N ILE A 1026 39.12 -28.93 -43.89
CA ILE A 1026 38.39 -29.38 -42.70
C ILE A 1026 39.24 -29.30 -41.42
N SER A 1027 40.43 -28.67 -41.47
CA SER A 1027 41.35 -28.61 -40.32
C SER A 1027 40.77 -27.89 -39.10
N ALA A 1028 39.82 -26.97 -39.31
CA ALA A 1028 39.09 -26.27 -38.24
C ALA A 1028 38.00 -27.11 -37.55
N LEU A 1029 37.66 -28.29 -38.10
CA LEU A 1029 36.71 -29.21 -37.46
C LEU A 1029 37.39 -30.00 -36.34
N LYS A 1030 36.65 -30.34 -35.29
CA LYS A 1030 37.15 -31.21 -34.20
C LYS A 1030 37.21 -32.67 -34.68
N PRO A 1031 38.08 -33.52 -34.14
CA PRO A 1031 38.06 -34.96 -34.39
C PRO A 1031 36.70 -35.56 -34.01
N ASP A 1032 35.92 -36.00 -35.01
CA ASP A 1032 34.56 -36.55 -34.88
C ASP A 1032 34.12 -37.19 -36.22
N VAL A 1033 32.93 -37.78 -36.24
CA VAL A 1033 32.26 -38.21 -37.48
C VAL A 1033 31.28 -37.13 -37.95
N TYR A 1034 31.33 -36.84 -39.25
CA TYR A 1034 30.52 -35.84 -39.94
C TYR A 1034 29.81 -36.46 -41.15
N THR A 1035 28.74 -35.81 -41.62
CA THR A 1035 28.10 -36.10 -42.91
C THR A 1035 28.43 -34.99 -43.89
N VAL A 1036 29.05 -35.33 -45.03
CA VAL A 1036 29.25 -34.42 -46.15
C VAL A 1036 28.06 -34.58 -47.11
N GLN A 1037 27.30 -33.51 -47.30
CA GLN A 1037 26.22 -33.44 -48.29
C GLN A 1037 26.67 -32.63 -49.50
N VAL A 1038 26.30 -33.06 -50.69
CA VAL A 1038 26.66 -32.41 -51.96
C VAL A 1038 25.40 -32.19 -52.80
N TYR A 1039 25.19 -30.97 -53.28
CA TYR A 1039 24.13 -30.64 -54.21
C TYR A 1039 24.67 -30.56 -55.64
N ASN A 1040 24.13 -31.39 -56.54
CA ASN A 1040 24.60 -31.51 -57.93
C ASN A 1040 23.76 -30.70 -58.94
N ASN A 1041 23.08 -29.65 -58.47
CA ASN A 1041 22.06 -28.86 -59.17
C ASN A 1041 20.72 -29.58 -59.46
N LYS A 1042 20.51 -30.81 -58.97
CA LYS A 1042 19.24 -31.54 -59.06
C LYS A 1042 18.82 -32.22 -57.75
N ILE A 1043 19.76 -32.90 -57.10
CA ILE A 1043 19.51 -33.66 -55.86
C ILE A 1043 20.64 -33.44 -54.85
N TRP A 1044 20.32 -33.66 -53.57
CA TRP A 1044 21.29 -33.79 -52.50
C TRP A 1044 21.75 -35.24 -52.37
N GLN A 1045 23.05 -35.46 -52.25
CA GLN A 1045 23.67 -36.77 -52.01
C GLN A 1045 24.56 -36.67 -50.77
N SER A 1046 24.65 -37.73 -49.95
CA SER A 1046 25.34 -37.70 -48.65
C SER A 1046 26.38 -38.82 -48.51
N VAL A 1047 27.51 -38.51 -47.87
CA VAL A 1047 28.59 -39.47 -47.57
C VAL A 1047 29.24 -39.16 -46.21
N GLY A 1048 29.56 -40.20 -45.43
CA GLY A 1048 30.15 -40.05 -44.09
C GLY A 1048 31.65 -39.75 -44.14
N LEU A 1049 32.09 -38.78 -43.33
CA LEU A 1049 33.47 -38.31 -43.17
C LEU A 1049 33.97 -38.60 -41.75
N SER A 1050 35.15 -39.20 -41.62
CA SER A 1050 35.87 -39.35 -40.35
C SER A 1050 37.00 -38.32 -40.28
N LYS A 1051 36.86 -37.33 -39.39
CA LYS A 1051 37.91 -36.36 -39.06
C LYS A 1051 38.77 -36.93 -37.94
N ARG A 1052 40.08 -37.00 -38.14
CA ARG A 1052 41.08 -37.37 -37.12
C ARG A 1052 41.65 -36.14 -36.41
#